data_AF-A0A8H5GKA1-F1
#
_entry.id   AF-A0A8H5GKA1-F1
#
_cell.length_a   1.000
_cell.length_b   1.000
_cell.length_c   1.000
_cell.angle_alpha   90.00
_cell.angle_beta   90.00
_cell.angle_gamma   90.00
#
_symmetry.space_group_name_H-M   'P 1'
#
loop_
_entity.id
_entity.type
_entity.pdbx_description
1 polymer ?
#
loop_
_entity_poly.entity_id
_entity_poly.type
_entity_poly.pdbx_seq_one_letter_code
_entity_poly.pdbx_strand_id
1 'polypeptide(L)'
;MSESLQVALRNATIHQPRAYLTGLPPSEIKNLQPRLPDVAEVRNEAPGAQKMMSEPPPDDIQGVDQDGELLGVVHPSIAYHFLFPKLYAFSYFCHVDDVPEDLQLLCLWALQNRVVALTEGSQKQLRRILMSPQGNILPGSERYMEGQVRTKIVLNLLSPRINRPEDAIPHIEACMKLEAVARPLPSDVFLRNPGCYVLYGSTLARTKTNDAKAKTILERVLADIDQVTDGSKAISIQAKLFLSRVLRRMGEVDEAKKLEDYLVKWFKKNPKRLAENALREWFVTESDPDPVLQGLGGEAWFAKKPTLKNLDRQARECYNCGLGESTSMKLLRCAKCQYTYYCSRKCQVENHPHHKIGCAERAAEIKRTEALKATAPDDAKCMEDWRHYNYSSVDDVASYSALGLMHDVNRGRTHIIFKFVEYLPQGGKDVLDRFRVVKAGVFRIKDVLRDIEGFLNYNRGEAEQVIEELLQGNVGKEQKSYPFFSLSIPQDSRIGPYLNIRGVSPKRLQVEPLLLRSGVKDAERDYTPSEVRMTMDEPVSEVWTTTDGSKANQDLQQCDGHKPSPPKMESANPAAALPKLRGMFKSTGPGLRRSSTTVTLEKLLLRVQTNSLNVLHDNLAGKLKSRQWTRFRRWVLVFYDIGVFFGVLGMVLAIGFLVYTAGMSGVELVKEVYSTQTQQPGRVQFVKRDVLEETHTNSNSESFIQPIIPGVTVPLSHLPLIIGAVFIGQLVHELGHLFSGALESVPMLSAGISLTVIIPSAFVSFSSVFLENLKPPDRARIIAAGPWHNLVFWVFLLGIARIANVFNGTTGLGSVVTGLLWQDVRALGRVVVDVDEDSPLKEFLRAGTIITTLDDVSLASKEDIWTKYLLHGKEELTDSNFGWCVGIDTLREGDNSTCCANPNSASDLSCFISWPNPNPDTNPTKTSTRSCLDPYPILTNTHRKARCSRNEDCIQGVCVRPQNPNVFLRLRIKSQTRERHDHNNDDGNVDDDEDDDDEDEIVLWNGPSKEVWEQVVLGESIPRFWFIPLWESVLDFWSYLKMATLSLYLFNLLPLPHLDGSQFLDVVISWIFTTPTLALGMAIENDGDIDTELGLSRASPLNGRERDTGSRWRWTRRIERLVKTGTLSALGFCVGVGLIKMVFGYG
;
A
#
# COMPACT_ATOMS: atom_id res chain seq x y z
N MET A 1 19.34 7.15 -34.10
CA MET A 1 18.45 7.62 -33.01
C MET A 1 19.32 8.10 -31.86
N SER A 2 19.29 9.39 -31.55
CA SER A 2 20.19 10.03 -30.59
C SER A 2 19.89 9.63 -29.14
N GLU A 3 20.94 9.62 -28.32
CA GLU A 3 20.92 9.33 -26.87
C GLU A 3 19.88 10.18 -26.11
N SER A 4 19.53 11.36 -26.63
CA SER A 4 18.47 12.23 -26.14
C SER A 4 17.06 11.60 -26.21
N LEU A 5 16.78 10.76 -27.21
CA LEU A 5 15.50 10.05 -27.33
C LEU A 5 15.40 8.89 -26.32
N GLN A 6 16.52 8.26 -25.98
CA GLN A 6 16.55 7.18 -24.97
C GLN A 6 16.46 7.72 -23.54
N VAL A 7 16.94 8.94 -23.28
CA VAL A 7 16.74 9.62 -21.99
C VAL A 7 15.28 10.07 -21.82
N ALA A 8 14.63 10.53 -22.89
CA ALA A 8 13.19 10.84 -22.88
C ALA A 8 12.34 9.58 -22.58
N LEU A 9 12.69 8.43 -23.16
CA LEU A 9 11.99 7.16 -22.93
C LEU A 9 12.25 6.55 -21.53
N ARG A 10 13.38 6.86 -20.88
CA ARG A 10 13.69 6.39 -19.50
C ARG A 10 13.07 7.24 -18.39
N ASN A 11 12.69 8.49 -18.67
CA ASN A 11 12.06 9.38 -17.70
C ASN A 11 10.53 9.21 -17.59
N ALA A 12 9.93 8.31 -18.38
CA ALA A 12 8.53 7.92 -18.24
C ALA A 12 8.32 6.97 -17.03
N THR A 13 8.57 7.43 -15.80
CA THR A 13 7.81 6.90 -14.67
C THR A 13 6.35 7.25 -14.95
N ILE A 14 5.50 6.25 -15.14
CA ILE A 14 4.07 6.41 -15.48
C ILE A 14 3.44 7.35 -14.45
N HIS A 15 3.32 8.63 -14.80
CA HIS A 15 2.54 9.59 -14.05
C HIS A 15 1.08 9.19 -14.26
N GLN A 16 0.38 8.80 -13.19
CA GLN A 16 -1.06 8.60 -13.28
C GLN A 16 -1.71 9.91 -13.76
N PRO A 17 -2.51 9.87 -14.84
CA PRO A 17 -3.15 11.06 -15.39
C PRO A 17 -4.01 11.77 -14.33
N ARG A 18 -3.94 13.10 -14.28
CA ARG A 18 -4.68 13.90 -13.29
C ARG A 18 -5.99 14.42 -13.86
N ALA A 19 -7.02 14.42 -13.02
CA ALA A 19 -8.28 15.06 -13.33
C ALA A 19 -8.13 16.60 -13.25
N TYR A 20 -8.55 17.31 -14.29
CA TYR A 20 -8.43 18.75 -14.41
C TYR A 20 -9.61 19.36 -15.19
N LEU A 21 -10.20 20.40 -14.61
CA LEU A 21 -11.17 21.29 -15.24
C LEU A 21 -10.75 22.74 -14.95
N THR A 22 -10.63 23.55 -15.99
CA THR A 22 -10.28 24.97 -15.88
C THR A 22 -11.27 25.71 -14.98
N GLY A 23 -10.77 26.57 -14.08
CA GLY A 23 -11.61 27.41 -13.21
C GLY A 23 -12.22 26.72 -11.99
N LEU A 24 -12.00 25.40 -11.79
CA LEU A 24 -12.41 24.69 -10.58
C LEU A 24 -11.18 24.36 -9.71
N PRO A 25 -11.21 24.63 -8.40
CA PRO A 25 -10.12 24.23 -7.51
C PRO A 25 -10.04 22.70 -7.40
N PRO A 26 -8.83 22.13 -7.16
CA PRO A 26 -8.66 20.68 -7.04
C PRO A 26 -9.56 20.01 -5.99
N SER A 27 -9.95 20.73 -4.94
CA SER A 27 -10.90 20.29 -3.92
C SER A 27 -12.31 20.06 -4.48
N GLU A 28 -12.79 20.94 -5.34
CA GLU A 28 -14.09 20.80 -6.00
C GLU A 28 -14.07 19.71 -7.07
N ILE A 29 -12.96 19.59 -7.81
CA ILE A 29 -12.76 18.47 -8.74
C ILE A 29 -12.76 17.13 -8.01
N LYS A 30 -12.16 17.06 -6.81
CA LYS A 30 -12.19 15.85 -5.96
C LYS A 30 -13.60 15.52 -5.48
N ASN A 31 -14.42 16.53 -5.16
CA ASN A 31 -15.82 16.36 -4.77
C ASN A 31 -16.69 15.86 -5.93
N LEU A 32 -16.34 16.21 -7.18
CA LEU A 32 -17.00 15.69 -8.38
C LEU A 32 -16.71 14.21 -8.65
N GLN A 33 -15.72 13.61 -7.97
CA GLN A 33 -15.25 12.23 -8.17
C GLN A 33 -15.16 11.79 -9.65
N PRO A 34 -14.53 12.55 -10.56
CA PRO A 34 -14.40 12.11 -11.95
C PRO A 34 -13.50 10.88 -11.98
N ARG A 35 -14.09 9.70 -12.22
CA ARG A 35 -13.35 8.45 -12.39
C ARG A 35 -12.66 8.50 -13.75
N LEU A 36 -11.40 8.93 -13.77
CA LEU A 36 -10.56 8.85 -14.97
C LEU A 36 -10.44 7.36 -15.38
N PRO A 37 -10.78 7.02 -16.63
CA PRO A 37 -10.55 5.67 -17.14
C PRO A 37 -9.07 5.31 -17.08
N ASP A 38 -8.76 4.02 -16.91
CA ASP A 38 -7.38 3.54 -17.01
C ASP A 38 -6.86 3.77 -18.44
N VAL A 39 -5.62 4.23 -18.58
CA VAL A 39 -4.99 4.51 -19.87
C VAL A 39 -4.97 3.26 -20.76
N ALA A 40 -4.80 2.06 -20.18
CA ALA A 40 -4.86 0.81 -20.92
C ALA A 40 -6.25 0.58 -21.55
N GLU A 41 -7.31 0.93 -20.83
CA GLU A 41 -8.67 0.83 -21.36
C GLU A 41 -8.95 1.86 -22.44
N VAL A 42 -8.40 3.07 -22.33
CA VAL A 42 -8.49 4.09 -23.39
C VAL A 42 -7.75 3.63 -24.66
N ARG A 43 -6.60 2.95 -24.51
CA ARG A 43 -5.86 2.36 -25.63
C ARG A 43 -6.63 1.24 -26.34
N ASN A 44 -7.50 0.52 -25.64
CA ASN A 44 -8.34 -0.49 -26.27
C ASN A 44 -9.36 0.13 -27.26
N GLU A 45 -9.80 1.36 -27.02
CA GLU A 45 -10.70 2.11 -27.93
C GLU A 45 -9.93 2.80 -29.08
N ALA A 46 -8.60 2.96 -28.95
CA ALA A 46 -7.79 3.75 -29.87
C ALA A 46 -7.80 3.23 -31.33
N PRO A 47 -7.69 1.92 -31.64
CA PRO A 47 -7.76 1.43 -33.02
C PRO A 47 -9.11 1.71 -33.68
N GLY A 48 -10.21 1.60 -32.93
CA GLY A 48 -11.55 1.91 -33.42
C GLY A 48 -11.72 3.40 -33.71
N ALA A 49 -11.24 4.26 -32.81
CA ALA A 49 -11.27 5.71 -33.01
C ALA A 49 -10.38 6.15 -34.18
N GLN A 50 -9.19 5.54 -34.36
CA GLN A 50 -8.31 5.79 -35.51
C GLN A 50 -9.00 5.43 -36.83
N LYS A 51 -9.69 4.29 -36.88
CA LYS A 51 -10.47 3.89 -38.06
C LYS A 51 -11.57 4.89 -38.39
N MET A 52 -12.34 5.33 -37.40
CA MET A 52 -13.40 6.33 -37.60
C MET A 52 -12.85 7.71 -37.97
N MET A 53 -11.64 8.05 -37.50
CA MET A 53 -10.94 9.28 -37.89
C MET A 53 -10.48 9.24 -39.36
N SER A 54 -10.08 8.07 -39.88
CA SER A 54 -9.69 7.91 -41.29
C SER A 54 -10.86 7.66 -42.24
N GLU A 55 -11.91 6.98 -41.77
CA GLU A 55 -13.07 6.55 -42.55
C GLU A 55 -14.36 6.95 -41.80
N PRO A 56 -14.75 8.24 -41.84
CA PRO A 56 -15.96 8.69 -41.14
C PRO A 56 -17.22 8.05 -41.77
N PRO A 57 -18.21 7.64 -40.94
CA PRO A 57 -19.47 7.14 -41.43
C PRO A 57 -20.28 8.27 -42.10
N PRO A 58 -21.26 7.94 -42.96
CA PRO A 58 -22.15 8.93 -43.58
C PRO A 58 -22.90 9.78 -42.54
N ASP A 59 -23.22 11.02 -42.88
CA ASP A 59 -23.88 11.98 -41.97
C ASP A 59 -25.31 11.60 -41.54
N ASP A 60 -25.90 10.59 -42.20
CA ASP A 60 -27.29 10.17 -42.04
C ASP A 60 -27.45 8.89 -41.19
N ILE A 61 -26.86 8.85 -39.99
CA ILE A 61 -27.02 7.72 -39.07
C ILE A 61 -28.37 7.82 -38.35
N GLN A 62 -29.30 6.89 -38.61
CA GLN A 62 -30.51 6.76 -37.79
C GLN A 62 -30.13 6.22 -36.41
N GLY A 63 -30.29 7.05 -35.38
CA GLY A 63 -30.11 6.65 -33.99
C GLY A 63 -31.40 6.10 -33.41
N VAL A 64 -31.31 4.97 -32.72
CA VAL A 64 -32.38 4.42 -31.87
C VAL A 64 -31.87 4.41 -30.44
N ASP A 65 -32.68 4.81 -29.47
CA ASP A 65 -32.31 4.75 -28.06
C ASP A 65 -32.41 3.33 -27.48
N GLN A 66 -32.00 3.17 -26.21
CA GLN A 66 -32.02 1.88 -25.50
C GLN A 66 -33.45 1.34 -25.27
N ASP A 67 -34.46 2.20 -25.38
CA ASP A 67 -35.88 1.89 -25.21
C ASP A 67 -36.57 1.63 -26.57
N GLY A 68 -35.83 1.75 -27.69
CA GLY A 68 -36.33 1.55 -29.05
C GLY A 68 -36.92 2.79 -29.72
N GLU A 69 -36.85 3.98 -29.12
CA GLU A 69 -37.32 5.22 -29.75
C GLU A 69 -36.31 5.79 -30.77
N LEU A 70 -36.83 6.29 -31.89
CA LEU A 70 -36.05 7.02 -32.88
C LEU A 70 -35.54 8.36 -32.30
N LEU A 71 -34.22 8.51 -32.24
CA LEU A 71 -33.52 9.76 -31.92
C LEU A 71 -33.38 10.69 -33.15
N GLY A 72 -33.88 10.25 -34.31
CA GLY A 72 -33.73 10.93 -35.59
C GLY A 72 -32.37 10.69 -36.24
N VAL A 73 -32.00 11.55 -37.20
CA VAL A 73 -30.65 11.56 -37.78
C VAL A 73 -29.68 12.09 -36.72
N VAL A 74 -28.72 11.26 -36.32
CA VAL A 74 -27.71 11.57 -35.30
C VAL A 74 -26.40 11.88 -36.01
N HIS A 75 -25.90 13.09 -35.80
CA HIS A 75 -24.60 13.51 -36.33
C HIS A 75 -23.49 12.56 -35.84
N PRO A 76 -22.54 12.12 -36.68
CA PRO A 76 -21.47 11.18 -36.29
C PRO A 76 -20.71 11.58 -35.01
N SER A 77 -20.45 12.88 -34.83
CA SER A 77 -19.83 13.44 -33.60
C SER A 77 -20.53 13.07 -32.29
N ILE A 78 -21.86 12.89 -32.32
CA ILE A 78 -22.64 12.45 -31.16
C ILE A 78 -22.49 10.93 -30.97
N ALA A 79 -22.53 10.16 -32.06
CA ALA A 79 -22.36 8.71 -32.01
C ALA A 79 -20.99 8.30 -31.44
N TYR A 80 -19.92 9.00 -31.81
CA TYR A 80 -18.56 8.73 -31.30
C TYR A 80 -18.45 8.84 -29.78
N HIS A 81 -19.27 9.69 -29.14
CA HIS A 81 -19.29 9.79 -27.67
C HIS A 81 -19.72 8.46 -27.01
N PHE A 82 -20.64 7.74 -27.65
CA PHE A 82 -21.16 6.46 -27.17
C PHE A 82 -20.32 5.27 -27.64
N LEU A 83 -19.66 5.38 -28.80
CA LEU A 83 -18.76 4.34 -29.31
C LEU A 83 -17.42 4.29 -28.56
N PHE A 84 -16.93 5.46 -28.11
CA PHE A 84 -15.63 5.58 -27.43
C PHE A 84 -15.76 6.30 -26.08
N PRO A 85 -16.57 5.76 -25.14
CA PRO A 85 -16.90 6.46 -23.91
C PRO A 85 -15.67 6.71 -23.03
N LYS A 86 -14.68 5.82 -23.04
CA LYS A 86 -13.47 5.97 -22.21
C LYS A 86 -12.53 7.02 -22.80
N LEU A 87 -12.34 7.04 -24.12
CA LEU A 87 -11.58 8.10 -24.80
C LEU A 87 -12.22 9.47 -24.59
N TYR A 88 -13.54 9.56 -24.67
CA TYR A 88 -14.28 10.81 -24.48
C TYR A 88 -14.26 11.28 -23.01
N ALA A 89 -14.33 10.38 -22.04
CA ALA A 89 -14.18 10.72 -20.63
C ALA A 89 -12.74 11.15 -20.32
N PHE A 90 -11.76 10.39 -20.79
CA PHE A 90 -10.34 10.68 -20.61
C PHE A 90 -9.95 12.03 -21.21
N SER A 91 -10.30 12.30 -22.46
CA SER A 91 -10.00 13.58 -23.13
C SER A 91 -10.61 14.80 -22.42
N TYR A 92 -11.79 14.66 -21.80
CA TYR A 92 -12.43 15.74 -21.07
C TYR A 92 -11.82 15.98 -19.69
N PHE A 93 -11.60 14.93 -18.91
CA PHE A 93 -11.15 15.07 -17.52
C PHE A 93 -9.63 15.10 -17.38
N CYS A 94 -8.84 14.55 -18.31
CA CYS A 94 -7.38 14.52 -18.20
C CYS A 94 -6.75 15.90 -18.42
N HIS A 95 -5.72 16.24 -17.65
CA HIS A 95 -4.87 17.41 -17.93
C HIS A 95 -4.10 17.23 -19.24
N VAL A 96 -3.98 18.27 -20.06
CA VAL A 96 -3.37 18.18 -21.41
C VAL A 96 -1.94 17.66 -21.36
N ASP A 97 -1.13 18.13 -20.41
CA ASP A 97 0.26 17.67 -20.22
C ASP A 97 0.40 16.19 -19.83
N ASP A 98 -0.65 15.60 -19.26
CA ASP A 98 -0.63 14.21 -18.78
C ASP A 98 -1.10 13.21 -19.87
N VAL A 99 -1.53 13.69 -21.04
CA VAL A 99 -1.97 12.85 -22.15
C VAL A 99 -0.76 12.15 -22.80
N PRO A 100 -0.76 10.80 -22.89
CA PRO A 100 0.28 10.06 -23.60
C PRO A 100 0.40 10.48 -25.07
N GLU A 101 1.62 10.47 -25.61
CA GLU A 101 1.90 10.93 -26.98
C GLU A 101 1.11 10.15 -28.03
N ASP A 102 0.94 8.84 -27.83
CA ASP A 102 0.16 7.95 -28.70
C ASP A 102 -1.35 8.28 -28.72
N LEU A 103 -1.86 8.94 -27.68
CA LEU A 103 -3.28 9.29 -27.54
C LEU A 103 -3.58 10.75 -27.83
N GLN A 104 -2.57 11.61 -28.03
CA GLN A 104 -2.76 13.06 -28.09
C GLN A 104 -3.65 13.51 -29.25
N LEU A 105 -3.42 12.96 -30.46
CA LEU A 105 -4.24 13.27 -31.64
C LEU A 105 -5.67 12.75 -31.51
N LEU A 106 -5.85 11.57 -30.90
CA LEU A 106 -7.18 11.00 -30.62
C LEU A 106 -7.94 11.82 -29.58
N CYS A 107 -7.27 12.30 -28.54
CA CYS A 107 -7.87 13.19 -27.56
C CYS A 107 -8.28 14.53 -28.19
N LEU A 108 -7.44 15.11 -29.05
CA LEU A 108 -7.77 16.33 -29.79
C LEU A 108 -8.99 16.11 -30.70
N TRP A 109 -9.01 15.01 -31.46
CA TRP A 109 -10.14 14.63 -32.32
C TRP A 109 -11.43 14.44 -31.51
N ALA A 110 -11.38 13.74 -30.37
CA ALA A 110 -12.54 13.54 -29.50
C ALA A 110 -13.06 14.87 -28.93
N LEU A 111 -12.16 15.79 -28.54
CA LEU A 111 -12.55 17.14 -28.09
C LEU A 111 -13.19 17.96 -29.20
N GLN A 112 -12.63 17.94 -30.43
CA GLN A 112 -13.19 18.66 -31.58
C GLN A 112 -14.59 18.14 -31.94
N ASN A 113 -14.78 16.83 -31.99
CA ASN A 113 -16.09 16.22 -32.21
C ASN A 113 -17.07 16.55 -31.08
N ARG A 114 -16.60 16.61 -29.82
CA ARG A 114 -17.45 17.06 -28.71
C ARG A 114 -17.91 18.51 -28.87
N VAL A 115 -17.08 19.41 -29.41
CA VAL A 115 -17.52 20.79 -29.73
C VAL A 115 -18.64 20.75 -30.76
N VAL A 116 -18.47 20.01 -31.86
CA VAL A 116 -19.51 19.86 -32.91
C VAL A 116 -20.80 19.33 -32.29
N ALA A 117 -20.70 18.28 -31.47
CA ALA A 117 -21.86 17.72 -30.76
C ALA A 117 -22.56 18.75 -29.87
N LEU A 118 -21.81 19.58 -29.12
CA LEU A 118 -22.35 20.61 -28.24
C LEU A 118 -22.99 21.79 -29.01
N THR A 119 -22.51 22.11 -30.21
CA THR A 119 -23.01 23.24 -31.00
C THR A 119 -24.15 22.88 -31.95
N GLU A 120 -24.15 21.66 -32.48
CA GLU A 120 -25.10 21.21 -33.51
C GLU A 120 -26.14 20.22 -32.97
N GLY A 121 -25.89 19.61 -31.80
CA GLY A 121 -26.81 18.66 -31.18
C GLY A 121 -28.11 19.32 -30.73
N SER A 122 -29.24 18.64 -30.99
CA SER A 122 -30.52 19.05 -30.42
C SER A 122 -30.53 18.91 -28.89
N GLN A 123 -31.37 19.68 -28.20
CA GLN A 123 -31.53 19.56 -26.75
C GLN A 123 -31.89 18.12 -26.31
N LYS A 124 -32.64 17.35 -27.10
CA LYS A 124 -32.94 15.92 -26.82
C LYS A 124 -31.67 15.06 -26.86
N GLN A 125 -30.77 15.31 -27.81
CA GLN A 125 -29.50 14.59 -27.95
C GLN A 125 -28.48 15.00 -26.88
N LEU A 126 -28.36 16.31 -26.62
CA LEU A 126 -27.45 16.87 -25.61
C LEU A 126 -27.77 16.39 -24.19
N ARG A 127 -29.06 16.18 -23.88
CA ARG A 127 -29.48 15.63 -22.57
C ARG A 127 -28.78 14.32 -22.21
N ARG A 128 -28.44 13.48 -23.19
CA ARG A 128 -27.77 12.19 -22.96
C ARG A 128 -26.25 12.31 -22.87
N ILE A 129 -25.65 13.34 -23.49
CA ILE A 129 -24.21 13.64 -23.42
C ILE A 129 -23.86 14.34 -22.09
N LEU A 130 -24.78 15.14 -21.55
CA LEU A 130 -24.59 16.00 -20.36
C LEU A 130 -24.93 15.32 -19.02
N MET A 131 -25.29 14.03 -18.99
CA MET A 131 -25.80 13.39 -17.77
C MET A 131 -24.74 13.28 -16.67
N SER A 132 -24.97 14.01 -15.57
CA SER A 132 -24.44 13.67 -14.24
C SER A 132 -25.02 12.32 -13.77
N PRO A 133 -24.31 11.56 -12.92
CA PRO A 133 -24.86 10.39 -12.23
C PRO A 133 -26.20 10.63 -11.52
N GLN A 134 -26.61 11.88 -11.28
CA GLN A 134 -27.87 12.26 -10.63
C GLN A 134 -28.97 12.81 -11.57
N GLY A 135 -28.81 12.75 -12.89
CA GLY A 135 -29.93 12.91 -13.83
C GLY A 135 -30.53 14.32 -14.04
N ASN A 136 -29.99 15.39 -13.46
CA ASN A 136 -30.47 16.77 -13.67
C ASN A 136 -29.45 17.63 -14.45
N ILE A 137 -29.93 18.33 -15.49
CA ILE A 137 -29.13 19.30 -16.27
C ILE A 137 -29.53 20.71 -15.82
N LEU A 138 -28.57 21.44 -15.24
CA LEU A 138 -28.73 22.88 -15.01
C LEU A 138 -28.74 23.60 -16.37
N PRO A 139 -29.73 24.47 -16.65
CA PRO A 139 -29.72 25.33 -17.84
C PRO A 139 -28.40 26.10 -17.94
N GLY A 140 -27.71 26.03 -19.08
CA GLY A 140 -26.41 26.68 -19.29
C GLY A 140 -25.17 25.82 -19.01
N SER A 141 -25.34 24.58 -18.55
CA SER A 141 -24.23 23.60 -18.39
C SER A 141 -23.54 23.25 -19.72
N GLU A 142 -24.27 23.26 -20.84
CA GLU A 142 -23.73 23.12 -22.20
C GLU A 142 -22.65 24.15 -22.51
N ARG A 143 -22.92 25.43 -22.22
CA ARG A 143 -22.00 26.55 -22.48
C ARG A 143 -20.75 26.46 -21.63
N TYR A 144 -20.91 26.05 -20.38
CA TYR A 144 -19.79 25.81 -19.49
C TYR A 144 -18.91 24.67 -20.03
N MET A 145 -19.51 23.53 -20.39
CA MET A 145 -18.79 22.40 -20.98
C MET A 145 -18.10 22.80 -22.29
N GLU A 146 -18.77 23.55 -23.16
CA GLU A 146 -18.20 24.07 -24.41
C GLU A 146 -16.95 24.91 -24.14
N GLY A 147 -17.02 25.86 -23.19
CA GLY A 147 -15.87 26.67 -22.79
C GLY A 147 -14.69 25.83 -22.29
N GLN A 148 -14.96 24.78 -21.51
CA GLN A 148 -13.94 23.85 -21.01
C GLN A 148 -13.28 23.05 -22.13
N VAL A 149 -14.09 22.47 -23.02
CA VAL A 149 -13.62 21.67 -24.17
C VAL A 149 -12.78 22.54 -25.11
N ARG A 150 -13.27 23.72 -25.47
CA ARG A 150 -12.54 24.66 -26.34
C ARG A 150 -11.22 25.11 -25.73
N THR A 151 -11.18 25.40 -24.43
CA THR A 151 -9.92 25.73 -23.74
C THR A 151 -8.91 24.59 -23.83
N LYS A 152 -9.35 23.33 -23.65
CA LYS A 152 -8.46 22.16 -23.79
C LYS A 152 -7.98 21.94 -25.23
N ILE A 153 -8.82 22.20 -26.23
CA ILE A 153 -8.41 22.17 -27.64
C ILE A 153 -7.31 23.20 -27.89
N VAL A 154 -7.52 24.44 -27.43
CA VAL A 154 -6.54 25.52 -27.57
C VAL A 154 -5.20 25.13 -26.94
N LEU A 155 -5.20 24.61 -25.72
CA LEU A 155 -3.97 24.16 -25.05
C LEU A 155 -3.28 23.02 -25.81
N ASN A 156 -4.02 22.04 -26.34
CA ASN A 156 -3.45 20.99 -27.17
C ASN A 156 -2.81 21.54 -28.46
N LEU A 157 -3.54 22.39 -29.20
CA LEU A 157 -3.07 22.99 -30.44
C LEU A 157 -1.84 23.88 -30.24
N LEU A 158 -1.76 24.57 -29.11
CA LEU A 158 -0.63 25.43 -28.75
C LEU A 158 0.56 24.66 -28.16
N SER A 159 0.38 23.39 -27.78
CA SER A 159 1.46 22.56 -27.25
C SER A 159 2.60 22.39 -28.26
N PRO A 160 3.86 22.22 -27.83
CA PRO A 160 4.99 22.07 -28.75
C PRO A 160 4.89 20.84 -29.64
N ARG A 161 4.14 19.82 -29.19
CA ARG A 161 3.93 18.56 -29.90
C ARG A 161 3.05 18.72 -31.15
N ILE A 162 2.04 19.61 -31.09
CA ILE A 162 1.11 19.86 -32.21
C ILE A 162 1.45 21.16 -32.94
N ASN A 163 1.69 22.24 -32.19
CA ASN A 163 2.09 23.56 -32.69
C ASN A 163 1.27 24.09 -33.89
N ARG A 164 -0.06 24.12 -33.74
CA ARG A 164 -1.02 24.62 -34.73
C ARG A 164 -1.79 25.85 -34.20
N PRO A 165 -1.13 27.01 -34.03
CA PRO A 165 -1.74 28.20 -33.41
C PRO A 165 -2.88 28.80 -34.25
N GLU A 166 -2.86 28.66 -35.57
CA GLU A 166 -3.91 29.17 -36.45
C GLU A 166 -5.27 28.49 -36.18
N ASP A 167 -5.25 27.16 -36.01
CA ASP A 167 -6.43 26.38 -35.68
C ASP A 167 -6.98 26.67 -34.28
N ALA A 168 -6.18 27.26 -33.39
CA ALA A 168 -6.62 27.64 -32.05
C ALA A 168 -7.46 28.91 -32.03
N ILE A 169 -7.30 29.81 -33.01
CA ILE A 169 -7.98 31.12 -33.05
C ILE A 169 -9.52 30.99 -32.96
N PRO A 170 -10.21 30.18 -33.78
CA PRO A 170 -11.66 30.06 -33.72
C PRO A 170 -12.17 29.56 -32.36
N HIS A 171 -11.41 28.67 -31.70
CA HIS A 171 -11.76 28.16 -30.38
C HIS A 171 -11.61 29.23 -29.29
N ILE A 172 -10.54 30.04 -29.33
CA ILE A 172 -10.34 31.14 -28.37
C ILE A 172 -11.41 32.22 -28.55
N GLU A 173 -11.72 32.60 -29.79
CA GLU A 173 -12.76 33.61 -30.06
C GLU A 173 -14.14 33.14 -29.59
N ALA A 174 -14.46 31.86 -29.75
CA ALA A 174 -15.67 31.27 -29.20
C ALA A 174 -15.66 31.27 -27.65
N CYS A 175 -14.54 30.92 -26.99
CA CYS A 175 -14.41 31.08 -25.54
C CYS A 175 -14.69 32.53 -25.09
N MET A 176 -14.16 33.51 -25.81
CA MET A 176 -14.36 34.93 -25.49
C MET A 176 -15.82 35.35 -25.63
N LYS A 177 -16.53 34.85 -26.65
CA LYS A 177 -17.98 35.06 -26.83
C LYS A 177 -18.79 34.40 -25.71
N LEU A 178 -18.48 33.17 -25.34
CA LEU A 178 -19.16 32.44 -24.26
C LEU A 178 -19.02 33.20 -22.93
N GLU A 179 -17.83 33.70 -22.61
CA GLU A 179 -17.56 34.50 -21.42
C GLU A 179 -18.29 35.85 -21.43
N ALA A 180 -18.53 36.43 -22.59
CA ALA A 180 -19.33 37.65 -22.73
C ALA A 180 -20.82 37.42 -22.46
N VAL A 181 -21.34 36.23 -22.80
CA VAL A 181 -22.78 35.88 -22.72
C VAL A 181 -23.16 35.22 -21.39
N ALA A 182 -22.23 34.58 -20.68
CA ALA A 182 -22.52 33.75 -19.51
C ALA A 182 -23.13 34.50 -18.31
N ARG A 183 -22.97 35.83 -18.18
CA ARG A 183 -23.62 36.64 -17.12
C ARG A 183 -23.94 38.05 -17.62
N PRO A 184 -25.19 38.55 -17.47
CA PRO A 184 -25.65 39.81 -18.07
C PRO A 184 -25.21 41.10 -17.34
N LEU A 185 -24.15 41.06 -16.53
CA LEU A 185 -23.65 42.23 -15.78
C LEU A 185 -22.42 42.87 -16.45
N PRO A 186 -22.29 44.21 -16.41
CA PRO A 186 -21.27 44.96 -17.14
C PRO A 186 -19.93 44.87 -16.41
N SER A 187 -19.21 43.78 -16.62
CA SER A 187 -17.76 43.75 -16.37
C SER A 187 -17.08 43.48 -17.69
N ASP A 188 -15.95 44.13 -17.92
CA ASP A 188 -15.08 43.82 -19.04
C ASP A 188 -14.67 42.33 -18.96
N VAL A 189 -14.68 41.62 -20.09
CA VAL A 189 -14.29 40.20 -20.11
C VAL A 189 -12.83 40.06 -19.65
N PHE A 190 -11.99 41.09 -19.85
CA PHE A 190 -10.61 41.13 -19.35
C PHE A 190 -10.56 41.13 -17.81
N LEU A 191 -11.40 41.93 -17.15
CA LEU A 191 -11.46 41.99 -15.68
C LEU A 191 -11.97 40.67 -15.07
N ARG A 192 -12.76 39.89 -15.83
CA ARG A 192 -13.25 38.58 -15.40
C ARG A 192 -12.23 37.46 -15.62
N ASN A 193 -11.64 37.40 -16.81
CA ASN A 193 -10.75 36.31 -17.22
C ASN A 193 -9.55 36.85 -18.01
N PRO A 194 -8.56 37.48 -17.34
CA PRO A 194 -7.39 38.04 -18.00
C PRO A 194 -6.50 36.95 -18.64
N GLY A 195 -6.63 35.70 -18.19
CA GLY A 195 -5.97 34.53 -18.77
C GLY A 195 -6.39 34.27 -20.22
N CYS A 196 -7.69 34.32 -20.51
CA CYS A 196 -8.21 34.18 -21.87
C CYS A 196 -7.69 35.29 -22.80
N TYR A 197 -7.54 36.52 -22.31
CA TYR A 197 -7.04 37.64 -23.11
C TYR A 197 -5.56 37.51 -23.48
N VAL A 198 -4.70 37.16 -22.52
CA VAL A 198 -3.28 36.96 -22.82
C VAL A 198 -3.07 35.73 -23.68
N LEU A 199 -3.88 34.68 -23.51
CA LEU A 199 -3.87 33.50 -24.38
C LEU A 199 -4.26 33.87 -25.81
N TYR A 200 -5.27 34.73 -25.98
CA TYR A 200 -5.66 35.22 -27.31
C TYR A 200 -4.58 36.07 -27.96
N GLY A 201 -4.04 37.06 -27.23
CA GLY A 201 -2.98 37.93 -27.73
C GLY A 201 -1.69 37.17 -28.08
N SER A 202 -1.29 36.21 -27.23
CA SER A 202 -0.13 35.36 -27.51
C SER A 202 -0.35 34.38 -28.66
N THR A 203 -1.57 33.85 -28.84
CA THR A 203 -1.89 33.00 -30.00
C THR A 203 -1.82 33.79 -31.30
N LEU A 204 -2.41 34.99 -31.35
CA LEU A 204 -2.30 35.89 -32.51
C LEU A 204 -0.84 36.26 -32.80
N ALA A 205 -0.04 36.49 -31.76
CA ALA A 205 1.39 36.75 -31.94
C ALA A 205 2.14 35.53 -32.52
N ARG A 206 1.72 34.30 -32.18
CA ARG A 206 2.31 33.05 -32.70
C ARG A 206 1.90 32.76 -34.15
N THR A 207 0.71 33.15 -34.59
CA THR A 207 0.30 32.96 -35.99
C THR A 207 1.08 33.86 -36.95
N LYS A 208 1.59 35.01 -36.48
CA LYS A 208 2.27 36.03 -37.31
C LYS A 208 1.39 36.60 -38.44
N THR A 209 0.07 36.34 -38.41
CA THR A 209 -0.87 36.75 -39.46
C THR A 209 -1.56 38.09 -39.16
N ASN A 210 -1.64 38.50 -37.89
CA ASN A 210 -2.32 39.74 -37.50
C ASN A 210 -1.64 40.44 -36.31
N ASP A 211 -0.45 40.96 -36.57
CA ASP A 211 0.38 41.65 -35.56
C ASP A 211 -0.28 42.92 -35.00
N ALA A 212 -1.06 43.64 -35.81
CA ALA A 212 -1.79 44.82 -35.34
C ALA A 212 -2.83 44.48 -34.26
N LYS A 213 -3.61 43.41 -34.47
CA LYS A 213 -4.59 42.95 -33.47
C LYS A 213 -3.89 42.38 -32.24
N ALA A 214 -2.80 41.64 -32.42
CA ALA A 214 -1.99 41.12 -31.33
C ALA A 214 -1.43 42.24 -30.44
N LYS A 215 -0.87 43.30 -31.06
CA LYS A 215 -0.37 44.50 -30.36
C LYS A 215 -1.44 45.12 -29.49
N THR A 216 -2.60 45.45 -30.07
CA THR A 216 -3.72 46.09 -29.34
C THR A 216 -4.17 45.28 -28.13
N ILE A 217 -4.29 43.95 -28.28
CA ILE A 217 -4.71 43.07 -27.17
C ILE A 217 -3.66 43.02 -26.08
N LEU A 218 -2.39 42.83 -26.43
CA LEU A 218 -1.29 42.70 -25.47
C LEU A 218 -1.00 44.01 -24.75
N GLU A 219 -1.12 45.16 -25.40
CA GLU A 219 -1.02 46.49 -24.78
C GLU A 219 -2.15 46.73 -23.78
N ARG A 220 -3.39 46.38 -24.15
CA ARG A 220 -4.54 46.45 -23.24
C ARG A 220 -4.33 45.58 -22.00
N VAL A 221 -3.85 44.35 -22.18
CA VAL A 221 -3.49 43.47 -21.05
C VAL A 221 -2.52 44.20 -20.13
N LEU A 222 -1.46 44.83 -20.66
CA LEU A 222 -0.47 45.52 -19.84
C LEU A 222 -0.99 46.81 -19.17
N ALA A 223 -1.94 47.52 -19.78
CA ALA A 223 -2.54 48.72 -19.21
C ALA A 223 -3.48 48.41 -18.04
N ASP A 224 -4.25 47.34 -18.17
CA ASP A 224 -5.34 47.03 -17.23
C ASP A 224 -4.97 45.98 -16.18
N ILE A 225 -3.84 45.26 -16.32
CA ILE A 225 -3.49 44.14 -15.42
C ILE A 225 -3.37 44.53 -13.95
N ASP A 226 -3.03 45.78 -13.64
CA ASP A 226 -2.93 46.29 -12.26
C ASP A 226 -4.31 46.47 -11.61
N GLN A 227 -5.40 46.43 -12.39
CA GLN A 227 -6.78 46.48 -11.89
C GLN A 227 -7.29 45.11 -11.40
N VAL A 228 -6.53 44.03 -11.63
CA VAL A 228 -6.90 42.66 -11.24
C VAL A 228 -6.05 42.20 -10.02
N THR A 229 -6.70 41.67 -8.97
CA THR A 229 -6.03 41.22 -7.72
C THR A 229 -5.11 40.00 -7.90
N ASP A 230 -4.10 39.89 -7.01
CA ASP A 230 -3.09 38.81 -6.83
C ASP A 230 -3.11 37.64 -7.84
N GLY A 231 -2.23 37.73 -8.85
CA GLY A 231 -2.06 36.76 -9.95
C GLY A 231 -1.50 37.36 -11.24
N SER A 232 -1.45 38.69 -11.31
CA SER A 232 -1.12 39.55 -12.47
C SER A 232 0.26 39.38 -13.11
N LYS A 233 1.25 38.79 -12.42
CA LYS A 233 2.66 38.91 -12.86
C LYS A 233 3.03 37.95 -13.98
N ALA A 234 2.51 36.72 -13.97
CA ALA A 234 2.76 35.75 -15.06
C ALA A 234 2.15 36.24 -16.38
N ILE A 235 0.90 36.71 -16.32
CA ILE A 235 0.16 37.31 -17.43
C ILE A 235 0.91 38.52 -17.99
N SER A 236 1.39 39.42 -17.12
CA SER A 236 2.18 40.60 -17.51
C SER A 236 3.51 40.23 -18.20
N ILE A 237 4.19 39.18 -17.74
CA ILE A 237 5.45 38.71 -18.32
C ILE A 237 5.21 38.03 -19.67
N GLN A 238 4.20 37.17 -19.78
CA GLN A 238 3.79 36.57 -21.04
C GLN A 238 3.40 37.64 -22.07
N ALA A 239 2.60 38.63 -21.66
CA ALA A 239 2.19 39.71 -22.54
C ALA A 239 3.37 40.55 -23.04
N LYS A 240 4.31 40.93 -22.16
CA LYS A 240 5.53 41.65 -22.57
C LYS A 240 6.40 40.84 -23.53
N LEU A 241 6.51 39.53 -23.31
CA LEU A 241 7.32 38.64 -24.16
C LEU A 241 6.77 38.62 -25.59
N PHE A 242 5.49 38.28 -25.76
CA PHE A 242 4.87 38.25 -27.08
C PHE A 242 4.74 39.64 -27.71
N LEU A 243 4.50 40.69 -26.92
CA LEU A 243 4.44 42.07 -27.42
C LEU A 243 5.79 42.51 -27.98
N SER A 244 6.91 42.17 -27.30
CA SER A 244 8.25 42.52 -27.80
C SER A 244 8.53 41.91 -29.19
N ARG A 245 8.05 40.68 -29.44
CA ARG A 245 8.17 40.01 -30.75
C ARG A 245 7.31 40.70 -31.81
N VAL A 246 6.07 41.03 -31.47
CA VAL A 246 5.13 41.74 -32.36
C VAL A 246 5.69 43.11 -32.74
N LEU A 247 6.14 43.92 -31.76
CA LEU A 247 6.74 45.24 -32.00
C LEU A 247 7.97 45.14 -32.90
N ARG A 248 8.83 44.14 -32.67
CA ARG A 248 10.01 43.90 -33.50
C ARG A 248 9.65 43.58 -34.95
N ARG A 249 8.64 42.75 -35.19
CA ARG A 249 8.13 42.45 -36.55
C ARG A 249 7.48 43.66 -37.23
N MET A 250 6.83 44.51 -36.45
CA MET A 250 6.23 45.76 -36.92
C MET A 250 7.25 46.89 -37.16
N GLY A 251 8.54 46.67 -36.87
CA GLY A 251 9.61 47.65 -37.07
C GLY A 251 9.84 48.60 -35.89
N GLU A 252 9.12 48.45 -34.77
CA GLU A 252 9.27 49.23 -33.54
C GLU A 252 10.38 48.64 -32.64
N VAL A 253 11.60 48.57 -33.20
CA VAL A 253 12.73 47.84 -32.60
C VAL A 253 13.18 48.42 -31.25
N ASP A 254 13.13 49.74 -31.08
CA ASP A 254 13.55 50.38 -29.82
C ASP A 254 12.61 50.06 -28.66
N GLU A 255 11.29 50.07 -28.90
CA GLU A 255 10.29 49.69 -27.89
C GLU A 255 10.35 48.19 -27.59
N ALA A 256 10.55 47.35 -28.61
CA ALA A 256 10.79 45.92 -28.42
C ALA A 256 12.01 45.66 -27.52
N LYS A 257 13.13 46.35 -27.78
CA LYS A 257 14.37 46.21 -27.00
C LYS A 257 14.21 46.63 -25.54
N LYS A 258 13.42 47.68 -25.25
CA LYS A 258 13.09 48.08 -23.86
C LYS A 258 12.38 46.96 -23.12
N LEU A 259 11.42 46.29 -23.77
CA LEU A 259 10.70 45.15 -23.19
C LEU A 259 11.62 43.94 -23.01
N GLU A 260 12.45 43.62 -24.01
CA GLU A 260 13.42 42.52 -23.95
C GLU A 260 14.42 42.72 -22.80
N ASP A 261 15.02 43.91 -22.68
CA ASP A 261 15.95 44.25 -21.59
C ASP A 261 15.28 44.14 -20.22
N TYR A 262 14.02 44.55 -20.11
CA TYR A 262 13.23 44.37 -18.91
C TYR A 262 13.04 42.88 -18.60
N LEU A 263 12.65 42.08 -19.58
CA LEU A 263 12.42 40.64 -19.43
C LEU A 263 13.70 39.89 -19.06
N VAL A 264 14.83 40.17 -19.72
CA VAL A 264 16.14 39.58 -19.39
C VAL A 264 16.52 39.91 -17.95
N LYS A 265 16.39 41.17 -17.53
CA LYS A 265 16.64 41.58 -16.14
C LYS A 265 15.67 40.90 -15.18
N TRP A 266 14.41 40.75 -15.55
CA TRP A 266 13.39 40.13 -14.71
C TRP A 266 13.64 38.63 -14.54
N PHE A 267 13.89 37.88 -15.61
CA PHE A 267 14.18 36.45 -15.58
C PHE A 267 15.51 36.12 -14.87
N LYS A 268 16.55 36.95 -15.04
CA LYS A 268 17.80 36.83 -14.23
C LYS A 268 17.54 37.02 -12.74
N LYS A 269 16.60 37.89 -12.37
CA LYS A 269 16.22 38.18 -10.98
C LYS A 269 15.22 37.19 -10.39
N ASN A 270 14.49 36.46 -11.24
CA ASN A 270 13.41 35.55 -10.88
C ASN A 270 13.51 34.20 -11.64
N PRO A 271 14.66 33.50 -11.61
CA PRO A 271 14.76 32.20 -12.26
C PRO A 271 13.79 31.21 -11.61
N LYS A 272 13.22 30.32 -12.42
CA LYS A 272 12.26 29.27 -12.01
C LYS A 272 11.01 29.78 -11.27
N ARG A 273 10.70 31.08 -11.33
CA ARG A 273 9.45 31.65 -10.79
C ARG A 273 8.21 31.26 -11.60
N LEU A 274 8.41 30.87 -12.85
CA LEU A 274 7.37 30.35 -13.75
C LEU A 274 7.73 28.91 -14.12
N ALA A 275 6.71 28.08 -14.36
CA ALA A 275 6.88 26.68 -14.71
C ALA A 275 7.76 26.53 -15.97
N GLU A 276 8.72 25.61 -15.93
CA GLU A 276 9.64 25.40 -17.05
C GLU A 276 8.91 24.96 -18.32
N ASN A 277 7.89 24.09 -18.20
CA ASN A 277 7.07 23.65 -19.32
C ASN A 277 6.44 24.84 -20.05
N ALA A 278 5.78 25.74 -19.32
CA ALA A 278 5.17 26.95 -19.89
C ALA A 278 6.21 27.88 -20.53
N LEU A 279 7.41 28.03 -19.92
CA LEU A 279 8.48 28.85 -20.50
C LEU A 279 9.04 28.23 -21.78
N ARG A 280 9.22 26.90 -21.82
CA ARG A 280 9.64 26.19 -23.03
C ARG A 280 8.60 26.35 -24.14
N GLU A 281 7.31 26.26 -23.83
CA GLU A 281 6.25 26.58 -24.78
C GLU A 281 6.35 28.01 -25.31
N TRP A 282 6.68 28.99 -24.47
CA TRP A 282 6.77 30.37 -24.92
C TRP A 282 8.02 30.63 -25.77
N PHE A 283 9.15 29.97 -25.49
CA PHE A 283 10.43 30.22 -26.15
C PHE A 283 10.74 29.28 -27.34
N VAL A 284 10.33 28.01 -27.30
CA VAL A 284 10.80 26.95 -28.23
C VAL A 284 9.89 26.79 -29.45
N THR A 285 8.62 27.21 -29.39
CA THR A 285 7.65 26.96 -30.48
C THR A 285 7.75 27.93 -31.66
N GLU A 286 8.66 28.91 -31.62
CA GLU A 286 8.90 29.85 -32.72
C GLU A 286 10.29 29.63 -33.33
N SER A 287 10.35 29.58 -34.67
CA SER A 287 11.51 29.17 -35.48
C SER A 287 12.70 30.15 -35.51
N ASP A 288 12.77 31.13 -34.59
CA ASP A 288 13.86 32.10 -34.50
C ASP A 288 14.43 32.10 -33.08
N PRO A 289 15.76 32.28 -32.89
CA PRO A 289 16.31 32.32 -31.55
C PRO A 289 15.83 33.59 -30.83
N ASP A 290 14.97 33.40 -29.83
CA ASP A 290 14.31 34.47 -29.09
C ASP A 290 15.34 35.43 -28.44
N PRO A 291 15.23 36.76 -28.65
CA PRO A 291 16.19 37.75 -28.12
C PRO A 291 16.30 37.74 -26.59
N VAL A 292 15.21 37.44 -25.88
CA VAL A 292 15.20 37.35 -24.42
C VAL A 292 15.93 36.08 -23.99
N LEU A 293 15.65 34.93 -24.62
CA LEU A 293 16.37 33.68 -24.33
C LEU A 293 17.87 33.80 -24.64
N GLN A 294 18.24 34.44 -25.76
CA GLN A 294 19.64 34.76 -26.06
C GLN A 294 20.27 35.65 -24.98
N GLY A 295 19.58 36.69 -24.53
CA GLY A 295 20.04 37.55 -23.42
C GLY A 295 20.19 36.84 -22.07
N LEU A 296 19.56 35.68 -21.91
CA LEU A 296 19.68 34.79 -20.75
C LEU A 296 20.82 33.76 -20.87
N GLY A 297 21.37 33.58 -22.06
CA GLY A 297 22.43 32.62 -22.39
C GLY A 297 21.94 31.37 -23.13
N GLY A 298 20.83 31.46 -23.87
CA GLY A 298 20.27 30.36 -24.66
C GLY A 298 19.57 29.28 -23.81
N GLU A 299 19.37 28.10 -24.39
CA GLU A 299 18.70 26.98 -23.71
C GLU A 299 19.42 26.51 -22.43
N ALA A 300 20.73 26.74 -22.33
CA ALA A 300 21.50 26.47 -21.13
C ALA A 300 21.00 27.27 -19.90
N TRP A 301 20.19 28.32 -20.09
CA TRP A 301 19.53 29.02 -18.99
C TRP A 301 18.52 28.15 -18.24
N PHE A 302 17.82 27.22 -18.91
CA PHE A 302 16.85 26.34 -18.24
C PHE A 302 17.52 25.43 -17.20
N ALA A 303 18.77 25.02 -17.45
CA ALA A 303 19.59 24.26 -16.51
C ALA A 303 20.15 25.10 -15.34
N LYS A 304 20.03 26.44 -15.36
CA LYS A 304 20.59 27.28 -14.30
C LYS A 304 19.76 27.17 -13.01
N LYS A 305 20.45 26.86 -11.92
CA LYS A 305 19.87 26.79 -10.57
C LYS A 305 19.60 28.20 -10.01
N PRO A 306 18.52 28.40 -9.22
CA PRO A 306 18.29 29.65 -8.51
C PRO A 306 19.38 29.86 -7.45
N THR A 307 20.00 31.05 -7.46
CA THR A 307 20.93 31.47 -6.40
C THR A 307 20.20 31.78 -5.10
N LEU A 308 20.89 31.74 -3.95
CA LEU A 308 20.32 32.15 -2.66
C LEU A 308 19.68 33.54 -2.73
N LYS A 309 20.36 34.48 -3.39
CA LYS A 309 19.89 35.86 -3.58
C LYS A 309 18.58 35.93 -4.36
N ASN A 310 18.33 34.99 -5.27
CA ASN A 310 17.09 34.92 -6.02
C ASN A 310 15.94 34.41 -5.14
N LEU A 311 16.21 33.38 -4.33
CA LEU A 311 15.24 32.77 -3.43
C LEU A 311 14.85 33.74 -2.30
N ASP A 312 15.83 34.39 -1.68
CA ASP A 312 15.60 35.45 -0.69
C ASP A 312 14.72 36.57 -1.25
N ARG A 313 14.95 36.98 -2.52
CA ARG A 313 14.11 38.01 -3.15
C ARG A 313 12.67 37.52 -3.35
N GLN A 314 12.47 36.26 -3.68
CA GLN A 314 11.13 35.68 -3.88
C GLN A 314 10.38 35.48 -2.56
N ALA A 315 11.10 35.26 -1.45
CA ALA A 315 10.54 35.10 -0.12
C ALA A 315 10.30 36.42 0.64
N ARG A 316 10.68 37.57 0.07
CA ARG A 316 10.48 38.89 0.71
C ARG A 316 9.00 39.26 0.81
N GLU A 317 8.54 39.30 2.04
CA GLU A 317 7.24 39.82 2.42
C GLU A 317 7.33 40.60 3.73
N CYS A 318 6.35 41.48 3.95
CA CYS A 318 6.20 42.15 5.22
C CYS A 318 5.91 41.10 6.31
N TYR A 319 6.80 40.97 7.28
CA TYR A 319 6.69 39.94 8.32
C TYR A 319 5.45 40.10 9.23
N ASN A 320 4.83 41.30 9.23
CA ASN A 320 3.61 41.56 9.98
C ASN A 320 2.34 41.24 9.17
N CYS A 321 2.23 41.75 7.94
CA CYS A 321 0.98 41.66 7.17
C CYS A 321 1.02 40.66 6.00
N GLY A 322 2.17 40.10 5.66
CA GLY A 322 2.36 39.15 4.55
C GLY A 322 2.38 39.80 3.16
N LEU A 323 2.31 41.14 3.06
CA LEU A 323 2.38 41.82 1.76
C LEU A 323 3.78 41.71 1.17
N GLY A 324 3.88 41.11 -0.01
CA GLY A 324 5.11 41.08 -0.82
C GLY A 324 5.46 42.45 -1.40
N GLU A 325 6.68 42.59 -1.92
CA GLU A 325 7.05 43.79 -2.70
C GLU A 325 6.18 43.95 -3.96
N SER A 326 5.61 45.13 -4.15
CA SER A 326 4.84 45.51 -5.35
C SER A 326 5.59 46.60 -6.14
N THR A 327 5.10 46.94 -7.34
CA THR A 327 5.67 48.04 -8.14
C THR A 327 5.56 49.39 -7.42
N SER A 328 4.54 49.57 -6.58
CA SER A 328 4.25 50.79 -5.82
C SER A 328 4.79 50.79 -4.38
N MET A 329 5.27 49.66 -3.86
CA MET A 329 5.71 49.53 -2.47
C MET A 329 6.97 48.66 -2.33
N LYS A 330 8.04 49.25 -1.79
CA LYS A 330 9.27 48.53 -1.40
C LYS A 330 9.26 48.25 0.11
N LEU A 331 9.75 47.08 0.50
CA LEU A 331 9.83 46.70 1.91
C LEU A 331 11.03 47.37 2.60
N LEU A 332 10.78 47.91 3.79
CA LEU A 332 11.78 48.43 4.72
C LEU A 332 12.46 47.28 5.45
N ARG A 333 13.79 47.28 5.50
CA ARG A 333 14.58 46.26 6.19
C ARG A 333 14.93 46.73 7.60
N CYS A 334 14.77 45.87 8.61
CA CYS A 334 15.14 46.19 9.98
C CYS A 334 16.64 46.52 10.07
N ALA A 335 16.99 47.72 10.57
CA ALA A 335 18.38 48.18 10.60
C ALA A 335 19.28 47.37 11.56
N LYS A 336 18.70 46.80 12.62
CA LYS A 336 19.45 46.07 13.66
C LYS A 336 19.77 44.64 13.25
N CYS A 337 18.76 43.86 12.87
CA CYS A 337 18.96 42.44 12.50
C CYS A 337 19.21 42.22 11.00
N GLN A 338 18.99 43.24 10.16
CA GLN A 338 19.18 43.24 8.70
C GLN A 338 18.48 42.12 7.92
N TYR A 339 17.49 41.44 8.52
CA TYR A 339 16.84 40.28 7.92
C TYR A 339 15.34 40.46 7.75
N THR A 340 14.64 40.99 8.75
CA THR A 340 13.18 41.12 8.72
C THR A 340 12.74 42.34 7.92
N TYR A 341 11.70 42.15 7.09
CA TYR A 341 11.16 43.15 6.16
C TYR A 341 9.77 43.63 6.59
N TYR A 342 9.46 44.91 6.35
CA TYR A 342 8.19 45.55 6.72
C TYR A 342 7.68 46.48 5.61
N CYS A 343 6.38 46.45 5.32
CA CYS A 343 5.77 47.38 4.35
C CYS A 343 5.66 48.82 4.86
N SER A 344 5.67 49.00 6.18
CA SER A 344 5.51 50.31 6.82
C SER A 344 6.11 50.30 8.22
N ARG A 345 6.38 51.51 8.75
CA ARG A 345 6.80 51.68 10.15
C ARG A 345 5.74 51.20 11.13
N LYS A 346 4.45 51.35 10.80
CA LYS A 346 3.32 50.81 11.58
C LYS A 346 3.46 49.30 11.77
N CYS A 347 3.62 48.57 10.67
CA CYS A 347 3.83 47.11 10.71
C CYS A 347 5.11 46.70 11.45
N GLN A 348 6.15 47.52 11.42
CA GLN A 348 7.37 47.28 12.19
C GLN A 348 7.12 47.40 13.70
N VAL A 349 6.38 48.42 14.14
CA VAL A 349 6.04 48.64 15.55
C VAL A 349 5.13 47.54 16.08
N GLU A 350 4.11 47.15 15.31
CA GLU A 350 3.17 46.08 15.67
C GLU A 350 3.88 44.72 15.84
N ASN A 351 4.85 44.39 14.99
CA ASN A 351 5.62 43.16 15.11
C ASN A 351 6.81 43.25 16.09
N HIS A 352 7.17 44.45 16.58
CA HIS A 352 8.34 44.60 17.43
C HIS A 352 8.33 43.69 18.67
N PRO A 353 7.22 43.50 19.42
CA PRO A 353 7.18 42.60 20.58
C PRO A 353 7.60 41.16 20.23
N HIS A 354 7.13 40.63 19.10
CA HIS A 354 7.41 39.26 18.65
C HIS A 354 8.77 39.13 17.93
N HIS A 355 9.30 40.22 17.39
CA HIS A 355 10.60 40.24 16.71
C HIS A 355 11.79 40.56 17.64
N LYS A 356 11.56 41.25 18.77
CA LYS A 356 12.62 41.85 19.62
C LYS A 356 13.72 40.87 20.03
N ILE A 357 13.35 39.65 20.43
CA ILE A 357 14.29 38.61 20.91
C ILE A 357 15.18 38.14 19.76
N GLY A 358 14.59 37.60 18.69
CA GLY A 358 15.36 37.17 17.50
C GLY A 358 16.11 38.31 16.80
N CYS A 359 15.66 39.57 16.96
CA CYS A 359 16.38 40.75 16.50
C CYS A 359 17.67 41.01 17.29
N ALA A 360 17.65 40.79 18.60
CA ALA A 360 18.80 40.98 19.47
C ALA A 360 19.86 39.90 19.27
N GLU A 361 19.45 38.63 19.21
CA GLU A 361 20.34 37.48 18.97
C GLU A 361 21.07 37.63 17.64
N ARG A 362 20.33 37.92 16.55
CA ARG A 362 20.93 38.10 15.22
C ARG A 362 21.89 39.29 15.18
N ALA A 363 21.57 40.39 15.85
CA ALA A 363 22.48 41.53 15.92
C ALA A 363 23.77 41.20 16.68
N ALA A 364 23.68 40.39 17.74
CA ALA A 364 24.86 39.90 18.47
C ALA A 364 25.70 38.95 17.59
N GLU A 365 25.06 38.10 16.81
CA GLU A 365 25.72 37.19 15.87
C GLU A 365 26.45 37.96 14.76
N ILE A 366 25.81 38.97 14.15
CA ILE A 366 26.44 39.86 13.16
C ILE A 366 27.68 40.52 13.76
N LYS A 367 27.57 41.06 14.98
CA LYS A 367 28.69 41.70 15.67
C LYS A 367 29.84 40.72 15.94
N ARG A 368 29.54 39.47 16.32
CA ARG A 368 30.55 38.42 16.53
C ARG A 368 31.27 38.06 15.23
N THR A 369 30.52 37.87 14.14
CA THR A 369 31.10 37.58 12.82
C THR A 369 32.01 38.72 12.33
N GLU A 370 31.58 39.97 12.47
CA GLU A 370 32.40 41.14 12.11
C GLU A 370 33.69 41.22 12.94
N ALA A 371 33.63 40.92 14.25
CA ALA A 371 34.83 40.87 15.09
C ALA A 371 35.81 39.75 14.66
N LEU A 372 35.30 38.62 14.17
CA LEU A 372 36.11 37.51 13.69
C LEU A 372 36.78 37.79 12.34
N LYS A 373 36.26 38.70 11.50
CA LYS A 373 36.88 39.02 10.20
C LYS A 373 38.32 39.51 10.31
N ALA A 374 38.66 40.15 11.43
CA ALA A 374 40.01 40.65 11.69
C ALA A 374 40.98 39.59 12.26
N THR A 375 40.45 38.53 12.90
CA THR A 375 41.24 37.57 13.70
C THR A 375 41.24 36.15 13.14
N ALA A 376 40.13 35.72 12.54
CA ALA A 376 39.92 34.40 11.93
C ALA A 376 38.98 34.54 10.72
N PRO A 377 39.48 35.00 9.55
CA PRO A 377 38.64 35.33 8.39
C PRO A 377 37.90 34.12 7.81
N ASP A 378 38.48 32.92 7.87
CA ASP A 378 37.83 31.69 7.38
C ASP A 378 36.66 31.28 8.29
N ASP A 379 36.78 31.47 9.59
CA ASP A 379 35.72 31.18 10.56
C ASP A 379 34.60 32.21 10.46
N ALA A 380 34.95 33.49 10.27
CA ALA A 380 34.00 34.54 9.98
C ALA A 380 33.19 34.24 8.71
N LYS A 381 33.85 33.76 7.66
CA LYS A 381 33.20 33.34 6.41
C LYS A 381 32.29 32.13 6.60
N CYS A 382 32.73 31.11 7.34
CA CYS A 382 31.90 29.94 7.67
C CYS A 382 30.64 30.33 8.44
N MET A 383 30.75 31.21 9.43
CA MET A 383 29.60 31.72 10.19
C MET A 383 28.67 32.57 9.33
N GLU A 384 29.20 33.42 8.45
CA GLU A 384 28.41 34.22 7.50
C GLU A 384 27.64 33.32 6.53
N ASP A 385 28.30 32.33 5.96
CA ASP A 385 27.70 31.32 5.09
C ASP A 385 26.59 30.52 5.83
N TRP A 386 26.85 30.08 7.06
CA TRP A 386 25.88 29.31 7.88
C TRP A 386 24.63 30.09 8.23
N ARG A 387 24.81 31.38 8.55
CA ARG A 387 23.71 32.32 8.75
C ARG A 387 22.84 32.43 7.52
N HIS A 388 23.47 32.66 6.36
CA HIS A 388 22.78 32.80 5.09
C HIS A 388 22.03 31.53 4.68
N TYR A 389 22.61 30.35 4.91
CA TYR A 389 21.99 29.06 4.67
C TYR A 389 20.70 28.89 5.49
N ASN A 390 20.76 29.03 6.82
CA ASN A 390 19.61 28.80 7.70
C ASN A 390 18.49 29.82 7.54
N TYR A 391 18.82 31.01 7.02
CA TYR A 391 17.87 32.08 6.78
C TYR A 391 17.25 32.10 5.40
N SER A 392 17.75 31.27 4.50
CA SER A 392 17.15 31.06 3.20
C SER A 392 15.78 30.37 3.32
N SER A 393 14.93 30.52 2.31
CA SER A 393 13.66 29.77 2.16
C SER A 393 13.81 28.58 1.21
N VAL A 394 15.04 28.13 0.99
CA VAL A 394 15.41 27.25 -0.14
C VAL A 394 14.81 25.87 0.00
N ASP A 395 14.75 25.38 1.23
CA ASP A 395 14.26 24.06 1.59
C ASP A 395 12.85 24.10 2.19
N ASP A 396 12.18 25.25 2.20
CA ASP A 396 10.83 25.38 2.76
C ASP A 396 9.87 24.41 2.05
N VAL A 397 9.91 24.34 0.72
CA VAL A 397 9.06 23.45 -0.09
C VAL A 397 9.27 21.99 0.28
N ALA A 398 10.53 21.54 0.32
CA ALA A 398 10.87 20.19 0.74
C ALA A 398 10.44 19.95 2.20
N SER A 399 10.54 20.96 3.05
CA SER A 399 10.21 20.89 4.47
C SER A 399 8.72 20.71 4.72
N TYR A 400 7.85 21.57 4.19
CA TYR A 400 6.40 21.40 4.37
C TYR A 400 5.82 20.24 3.58
N SER A 401 6.48 19.82 2.49
CA SER A 401 6.13 18.58 1.78
C SER A 401 6.46 17.35 2.63
N ALA A 402 7.66 17.29 3.23
CA ALA A 402 8.06 16.20 4.13
C ALA A 402 7.17 16.15 5.39
N LEU A 403 6.74 17.30 5.90
CA LEU A 403 5.77 17.39 6.99
C LEU A 403 4.33 17.09 6.54
N GLY A 404 4.07 16.91 5.25
CA GLY A 404 2.74 16.64 4.72
C GLY A 404 1.70 17.71 5.05
N LEU A 405 2.11 18.99 5.15
CA LEU A 405 1.22 20.09 5.55
C LEU A 405 0.05 20.30 4.58
N MET A 406 0.19 19.78 3.36
CA MET A 406 -0.82 19.75 2.32
C MET A 406 -2.04 18.89 2.69
N HIS A 407 -1.80 17.85 3.49
CA HIS A 407 -2.83 16.92 3.96
C HIS A 407 -3.29 17.25 5.37
N ASP A 408 -2.35 17.65 6.23
CA ASP A 408 -2.63 18.03 7.61
C ASP A 408 -1.73 19.19 8.04
N VAL A 409 -2.31 20.39 8.06
CA VAL A 409 -1.64 21.63 8.48
C VAL A 409 -1.22 21.60 9.95
N ASN A 410 -1.82 20.73 10.79
CA ASN A 410 -1.45 20.60 12.20
C ASN A 410 -0.11 19.91 12.39
N ARG A 411 0.39 19.20 11.37
CA ARG A 411 1.74 18.60 11.42
C ARG A 411 2.83 19.64 11.59
N GLY A 412 2.61 20.89 11.18
CA GLY A 412 3.57 21.97 11.38
C GLY A 412 3.74 22.38 12.85
N ARG A 413 2.72 22.15 13.69
CA ARG A 413 2.75 22.40 15.15
C ARG A 413 3.20 21.20 15.97
N THR A 414 3.08 20.00 15.40
CA THR A 414 3.30 18.74 16.14
C THR A 414 4.56 18.00 15.71
N HIS A 415 5.14 18.35 14.56
CA HIS A 415 6.32 17.71 14.00
C HIS A 415 7.42 18.73 13.66
N ILE A 416 8.67 18.27 13.70
CA ILE A 416 9.90 19.02 13.43
C ILE A 416 10.80 18.22 12.49
N ILE A 417 11.53 18.91 11.62
CA ILE A 417 12.51 18.28 10.72
C ILE A 417 13.91 18.44 11.30
N PHE A 418 14.67 17.37 11.45
CA PHE A 418 16.09 17.45 11.80
C PHE A 418 16.91 17.35 10.52
N LYS A 419 17.92 18.21 10.36
CA LYS A 419 18.80 18.28 9.18
C LYS A 419 20.26 18.29 9.64
N PHE A 420 21.02 17.25 9.31
CA PHE A 420 22.47 17.21 9.55
C PHE A 420 23.19 17.77 8.33
N VAL A 421 24.00 18.81 8.54
CA VAL A 421 24.55 19.62 7.45
C VAL A 421 26.08 19.65 7.52
N GLU A 422 26.72 19.40 6.39
CA GLU A 422 28.16 19.49 6.19
C GLU A 422 28.51 20.79 5.47
N TYR A 423 29.57 21.48 5.94
CA TYR A 423 30.09 22.70 5.30
C TYR A 423 31.23 22.36 4.33
N LEU A 424 31.09 22.80 3.08
CA LEU A 424 31.99 22.58 1.97
C LEU A 424 32.58 23.94 1.55
N PRO A 425 33.70 24.40 2.11
CA PRO A 425 34.25 25.73 1.84
C PRO A 425 34.72 25.94 0.38
N GLN A 426 34.97 24.85 -0.34
CA GLN A 426 35.28 24.82 -1.78
C GLN A 426 34.04 24.61 -2.66
N GLY A 427 32.86 24.49 -2.05
CA GLY A 427 31.59 24.53 -2.76
C GLY A 427 31.48 25.81 -3.58
N GLY A 428 30.63 25.80 -4.61
CA GLY A 428 30.55 26.83 -5.64
C GLY A 428 30.44 28.30 -5.18
N LYS A 429 30.28 29.21 -6.13
CA LYS A 429 30.20 30.64 -5.83
C LYS A 429 29.00 30.99 -4.92
N ASP A 430 27.91 30.22 -4.99
CA ASP A 430 26.72 30.40 -4.15
C ASP A 430 26.92 29.77 -2.76
N VAL A 431 26.32 30.38 -1.74
CA VAL A 431 26.36 29.87 -0.35
C VAL A 431 25.73 28.48 -0.25
N LEU A 432 24.71 28.20 -1.05
CA LEU A 432 23.96 26.94 -1.01
C LEU A 432 24.78 25.76 -1.53
N ASP A 433 25.73 26.00 -2.44
CA ASP A 433 26.67 24.96 -2.91
C ASP A 433 27.74 24.63 -1.86
N ARG A 434 27.86 25.44 -0.81
CA ARG A 434 28.80 25.24 0.30
C ARG A 434 28.19 24.50 1.47
N PHE A 435 26.93 24.06 1.37
CA PHE A 435 26.32 23.22 2.39
C PHE A 435 25.66 22.02 1.75
N ARG A 436 25.84 20.86 2.37
CA ARG A 436 25.22 19.61 1.95
C ARG A 436 24.47 19.02 3.12
N VAL A 437 23.18 18.74 2.94
CA VAL A 437 22.42 17.96 3.92
C VAL A 437 22.88 16.51 3.78
N VAL A 438 23.49 15.96 4.83
CA VAL A 438 23.99 14.57 4.85
C VAL A 438 22.88 13.62 5.28
N LYS A 439 22.01 14.07 6.18
CA LYS A 439 20.89 13.28 6.72
C LYS A 439 19.75 14.21 7.11
N ALA A 440 18.52 13.78 6.89
CA ALA A 440 17.34 14.50 7.36
C ALA A 440 16.25 13.52 7.81
N GLY A 441 15.37 13.96 8.71
CA GLY A 441 14.23 13.17 9.18
C GLY A 441 13.13 14.04 9.78
N VAL A 442 11.90 13.52 9.80
CA VAL A 442 10.72 14.19 10.39
C VAL A 442 10.35 13.48 11.68
N PHE A 443 10.22 14.23 12.77
CA PHE A 443 9.96 13.70 14.10
C PHE A 443 8.78 14.43 14.74
N ARG A 444 8.03 13.77 15.62
CA ARG A 444 7.07 14.46 16.48
C ARG A 444 7.83 15.24 17.54
N ILE A 445 7.49 16.51 17.72
CA ILE A 445 8.19 17.41 18.64
C ILE A 445 8.26 16.81 20.05
N LYS A 446 7.11 16.35 20.57
CA LYS A 446 7.01 15.72 21.89
C LYS A 446 7.93 14.52 22.11
N ASP A 447 8.30 13.82 21.03
CA ASP A 447 9.13 12.61 21.11
C ASP A 447 10.63 12.96 21.12
N VAL A 448 11.02 14.16 20.66
CA VAL A 448 12.42 14.61 20.51
C VAL A 448 12.77 15.86 21.33
N LEU A 449 11.92 16.28 22.28
CA LEU A 449 12.17 17.45 23.13
C LEU A 449 13.55 17.41 23.81
N ARG A 450 13.95 16.24 24.33
CA ARG A 450 15.26 16.05 24.97
C ARG A 450 16.43 16.18 24.00
N ASP A 451 16.24 15.76 22.75
CA ASP A 451 17.28 15.89 21.73
C ASP A 451 17.44 17.37 21.34
N ILE A 452 16.33 18.11 21.25
CA ILE A 452 16.34 19.56 21.04
C ILE A 452 17.11 20.25 22.18
N GLU A 453 16.84 19.88 23.43
CA GLU A 453 17.58 20.39 24.60
C GLU A 453 19.07 20.09 24.51
N GLY A 454 19.43 18.85 24.17
CA GLY A 454 20.82 18.41 24.03
C GLY A 454 21.57 19.12 22.92
N PHE A 455 20.96 19.31 21.74
CA PHE A 455 21.60 20.00 20.63
C PHE A 455 21.73 21.50 20.88
N LEU A 456 20.69 22.16 21.40
CA LEU A 456 20.69 23.62 21.61
C LEU A 456 21.29 24.03 22.96
N ASN A 457 21.70 23.06 23.79
CA ASN A 457 22.21 23.27 25.15
C ASN A 457 21.20 24.02 26.04
N TYR A 458 19.92 23.66 25.94
CA TYR A 458 18.86 24.15 26.81
C TYR A 458 18.78 23.34 28.11
N ASN A 459 18.24 23.96 29.15
CA ASN A 459 17.95 23.28 30.40
C ASN A 459 16.75 22.33 30.25
N ARG A 460 16.60 21.40 31.19
CA ARG A 460 15.52 20.42 31.16
C ARG A 460 14.14 21.10 31.29
N GLY A 461 13.26 20.85 30.33
CA GLY A 461 11.93 21.47 30.20
C GLY A 461 11.93 22.78 29.40
N GLU A 462 13.09 23.36 29.11
CA GLU A 462 13.18 24.65 28.42
C GLU A 462 12.86 24.53 26.93
N ALA A 463 13.11 23.39 26.29
CA ALA A 463 12.73 23.21 24.88
C ALA A 463 11.21 23.23 24.66
N GLU A 464 10.44 22.66 25.59
CA GLU A 464 8.97 22.67 25.53
C GLU A 464 8.46 24.11 25.68
N GLN A 465 8.96 24.84 26.67
CA GLN A 465 8.65 26.25 26.87
C GLN A 465 9.01 27.11 25.64
N VAL A 466 10.21 26.95 25.09
CA VAL A 466 10.65 27.71 23.91
C VAL A 466 9.78 27.41 22.69
N ILE A 467 9.40 26.14 22.46
CA ILE A 467 8.53 25.78 21.34
C ILE A 467 7.12 26.35 21.54
N GLU A 468 6.58 26.28 22.75
CA GLU A 468 5.29 26.89 23.07
C GLU A 468 5.32 28.40 22.91
N GLU A 469 6.37 29.09 23.38
CA GLU A 469 6.56 30.53 23.21
C GLU A 469 6.68 30.91 21.72
N LEU A 470 7.39 30.10 20.92
CA LEU A 470 7.51 30.30 19.47
C LEU A 470 6.19 30.06 18.73
N LEU A 471 5.36 29.12 19.19
CA LEU A 471 4.01 28.91 18.68
C LEU A 471 3.08 30.07 19.09
N GLN A 472 3.08 30.46 20.37
CA GLN A 472 2.28 31.55 20.93
C GLN A 472 2.63 32.90 20.30
N GLY A 473 3.92 33.17 20.05
CA GLY A 473 4.40 34.35 19.32
C GLY A 473 3.96 34.40 17.85
N ASN A 474 3.44 33.29 17.31
CA ASN A 474 2.86 33.20 15.97
C ASN A 474 1.33 33.05 15.98
N VAL A 475 0.65 33.06 17.14
CA VAL A 475 -0.82 32.93 17.25
C VAL A 475 -1.56 34.08 16.55
N GLY A 476 -0.99 35.29 16.52
CA GLY A 476 -1.51 36.41 15.72
C GLY A 476 -1.40 36.24 14.19
N LYS A 477 -0.71 35.19 13.71
CA LYS A 477 -0.50 34.87 12.29
C LYS A 477 -1.28 33.65 11.81
N GLU A 478 -2.05 32.98 12.67
CA GLU A 478 -2.75 31.73 12.30
C GLU A 478 -3.82 31.90 11.24
N GLN A 479 -4.37 33.13 11.09
CA GLN A 479 -5.24 33.47 9.96
C GLN A 479 -4.49 33.68 8.63
N LYS A 480 -3.15 33.71 8.61
CA LYS A 480 -2.33 34.10 7.44
C LYS A 480 -1.26 33.07 7.02
N SER A 481 -0.72 32.27 7.94
CA SER A 481 0.29 31.23 7.65
C SER A 481 0.32 30.11 8.69
N TYR A 482 0.57 28.88 8.25
CA TYR A 482 0.78 27.71 9.11
C TYR A 482 2.26 27.59 9.52
N PRO A 483 2.57 27.57 10.83
CA PRO A 483 3.95 27.46 11.30
C PRO A 483 4.49 26.04 11.14
N PHE A 484 5.79 25.90 10.90
CA PHE A 484 6.50 24.62 10.95
C PHE A 484 7.95 24.77 11.44
N PHE A 485 8.50 23.70 12.01
CA PHE A 485 9.82 23.69 12.63
C PHE A 485 10.86 22.88 11.85
N SER A 486 12.10 23.36 11.84
CA SER A 486 13.26 22.56 11.47
C SER A 486 14.50 22.88 12.31
N LEU A 487 15.28 21.88 12.66
CA LEU A 487 16.53 21.99 13.42
C LEU A 487 17.70 21.59 12.50
N SER A 488 18.56 22.56 12.18
CA SER A 488 19.78 22.33 11.39
C SER A 488 20.97 22.10 12.32
N ILE A 489 21.68 20.98 12.14
CA ILE A 489 22.76 20.52 13.01
C ILE A 489 24.04 20.42 12.14
N PRO A 490 25.01 21.32 12.32
CA PRO A 490 26.23 21.30 11.52
C PRO A 490 27.21 20.23 12.03
N GLN A 491 27.97 19.60 11.14
CA GLN A 491 29.11 18.75 11.49
C GLN A 491 30.39 19.56 11.80
N ASP A 492 30.43 20.81 11.36
CA ASP A 492 31.57 21.72 11.56
C ASP A 492 31.49 22.40 12.93
N SER A 493 32.52 22.24 13.76
CA SER A 493 32.54 22.74 15.14
C SER A 493 32.60 24.27 15.26
N ARG A 494 32.82 25.00 14.16
CA ARG A 494 32.86 26.47 14.16
C ARG A 494 31.48 27.11 14.23
N ILE A 495 30.45 26.35 13.91
CA ILE A 495 29.05 26.78 13.82
C ILE A 495 28.18 25.90 14.70
N GLY A 496 27.12 26.47 15.28
CA GLY A 496 26.22 25.78 16.20
C GLY A 496 24.91 25.34 15.54
N PRO A 497 24.18 24.39 16.16
CA PRO A 497 22.85 24.00 15.71
C PRO A 497 21.88 25.19 15.74
N TYR A 498 20.92 25.18 14.82
CA TYR A 498 20.02 26.30 14.57
C TYR A 498 18.56 25.83 14.47
N LEU A 499 17.72 26.27 15.41
CA LEU A 499 16.28 26.01 15.39
C LEU A 499 15.55 27.08 14.57
N ASN A 500 14.91 26.64 13.49
CA ASN A 500 14.10 27.46 12.60
C ASN A 500 12.61 27.24 12.89
N ILE A 501 11.86 28.33 12.98
CA ILE A 501 10.41 28.36 12.84
C ILE A 501 10.07 29.16 11.58
N ARG A 502 9.31 28.54 10.67
CA ARG A 502 8.89 29.08 9.38
C ARG A 502 7.39 29.08 9.29
N GLY A 503 6.83 29.81 8.33
CA GLY A 503 5.39 29.89 8.08
C GLY A 503 5.09 29.70 6.61
N VAL A 504 4.08 28.91 6.28
CA VAL A 504 3.59 28.74 4.91
C VAL A 504 2.16 29.24 4.79
N SER A 505 1.87 30.12 3.83
CA SER A 505 0.51 30.65 3.65
C SER A 505 -0.43 29.60 3.07
N PRO A 506 -1.74 29.64 3.37
CA PRO A 506 -2.74 28.76 2.76
C PRO A 506 -2.69 28.81 1.22
N LYS A 507 -2.45 30.00 0.64
CA LYS A 507 -2.31 30.17 -0.81
C LYS A 507 -1.10 29.37 -1.36
N ARG A 508 0.05 29.39 -0.68
CA ARG A 508 1.23 28.62 -1.13
C ARG A 508 1.00 27.11 -1.04
N LEU A 509 0.34 26.62 0.01
CA LEU A 509 -0.08 25.21 0.10
C LEU A 509 -1.12 24.83 -0.97
N GLN A 510 -1.90 25.75 -1.52
CA GLN A 510 -2.91 25.44 -2.54
C GLN A 510 -2.40 25.57 -3.99
N VAL A 511 -1.41 26.44 -4.25
CA VAL A 511 -0.94 26.77 -5.61
C VAL A 511 0.23 25.88 -6.06
N GLU A 512 1.10 25.42 -5.16
CA GLU A 512 2.24 24.57 -5.53
C GLU A 512 2.00 23.10 -5.91
N PRO A 513 0.89 22.42 -5.55
CA PRO A 513 0.65 21.08 -6.09
C PRO A 513 0.41 21.11 -7.62
N LEU A 514 0.23 22.29 -8.23
CA LEU A 514 0.20 22.50 -9.68
C LEU A 514 1.60 22.68 -10.29
N LEU A 515 2.60 23.17 -9.54
CA LEU A 515 3.99 23.36 -10.01
C LEU A 515 4.88 22.15 -9.74
N LEU A 516 4.71 21.46 -8.61
CA LEU A 516 5.44 20.21 -8.32
C LEU A 516 4.99 19.02 -9.18
N ARG A 517 3.81 19.09 -9.79
CA ARG A 517 3.28 18.06 -10.72
C ARG A 517 3.43 18.43 -12.20
N SER A 518 3.77 19.67 -12.55
CA SER A 518 4.10 20.09 -13.92
C SER A 518 5.62 20.01 -14.15
N GLY A 519 6.16 18.80 -14.26
CA GLY A 519 7.49 18.56 -14.83
C GLY A 519 8.72 19.12 -14.07
N VAL A 520 8.57 19.79 -12.92
CA VAL A 520 9.70 20.32 -12.12
C VAL A 520 10.50 19.22 -11.40
N LYS A 521 10.29 17.92 -11.70
CA LYS A 521 11.21 16.86 -11.24
C LYS A 521 12.63 17.04 -11.79
N ASP A 522 12.80 17.68 -12.95
CA ASP A 522 14.14 17.91 -13.50
C ASP A 522 14.81 19.16 -12.91
N ALA A 523 14.04 20.17 -12.51
CA ALA A 523 14.57 21.36 -11.85
C ALA A 523 14.85 21.17 -10.35
N GLU A 524 14.16 20.25 -9.67
CA GLU A 524 14.48 19.80 -8.30
C GLU A 524 15.58 18.74 -8.27
N ARG A 525 15.73 17.89 -9.30
CA ARG A 525 16.91 17.02 -9.42
C ARG A 525 18.20 17.82 -9.48
N ASP A 526 18.20 18.93 -10.22
CA ASP A 526 19.34 19.82 -10.23
C ASP A 526 19.47 20.62 -8.94
N TYR A 527 18.43 20.89 -8.16
CA TYR A 527 18.57 21.53 -6.84
C TYR A 527 18.69 20.53 -5.68
N THR A 528 19.24 19.34 -5.94
CA THR A 528 19.83 18.53 -4.87
C THR A 528 21.33 18.85 -4.81
N PRO A 529 21.86 19.32 -3.67
CA PRO A 529 23.28 19.18 -3.39
C PRO A 529 23.54 17.67 -3.34
N SER A 530 24.01 17.09 -4.45
CA SER A 530 24.48 15.70 -4.62
C SER A 530 23.81 14.66 -3.69
N GLU A 531 22.83 13.93 -4.23
CA GLU A 531 22.29 12.68 -3.68
C GLU A 531 21.67 12.77 -2.26
N VAL A 532 20.48 13.36 -2.15
CA VAL A 532 19.56 13.03 -1.06
C VAL A 532 18.18 12.73 -1.64
N ARG A 533 17.82 11.46 -1.66
CA ARG A 533 16.48 10.97 -1.95
C ARG A 533 15.70 11.08 -0.64
N MET A 534 14.85 12.10 -0.48
CA MET A 534 13.85 12.09 0.59
C MET A 534 12.75 11.11 0.20
N THR A 535 12.85 9.88 0.71
CA THR A 535 11.86 8.81 0.51
C THR A 535 10.59 9.13 1.29
N MET A 536 9.42 9.00 0.65
CA MET A 536 8.11 9.05 1.32
C MET A 536 7.68 7.69 1.91
N ASP A 537 8.51 6.66 1.79
CA ASP A 537 8.22 5.34 2.33
C ASP A 537 9.34 4.96 3.31
N GLU A 538 9.08 5.16 4.61
CA GLU A 538 9.63 4.46 5.79
C GLU A 538 9.57 5.36 7.04
N PRO A 539 8.95 4.93 8.17
CA PRO A 539 9.14 5.58 9.44
C PRO A 539 10.52 5.19 10.01
N VAL A 540 11.53 6.03 9.79
CA VAL A 540 12.84 5.91 10.43
C VAL A 540 12.69 6.22 11.92
N SER A 541 12.57 5.18 12.74
CA SER A 541 12.65 5.26 14.20
C SER A 541 14.09 5.07 14.67
N GLU A 542 14.95 6.06 14.41
CA GLU A 542 16.17 6.25 15.20
C GLU A 542 15.90 7.34 16.24
N VAL A 543 15.43 6.92 17.42
CA VAL A 543 15.49 7.73 18.63
C VAL A 543 16.96 7.76 19.05
N TRP A 544 17.62 8.89 18.83
CA TRP A 544 18.84 9.23 19.54
C TRP A 544 18.44 9.53 20.98
N THR A 545 19.12 8.93 21.95
CA THR A 545 19.00 9.32 23.36
C THR A 545 20.40 9.74 23.78
N THR A 546 20.56 11.02 24.11
CA THR A 546 21.69 11.51 24.88
C THR A 546 21.42 11.23 26.36
N THR A 547 22.05 10.18 26.90
CA THR A 547 22.29 10.06 28.34
C THR A 547 23.78 9.87 28.55
N ASP A 548 24.45 10.97 28.87
CA ASP A 548 25.52 10.99 29.89
C ASP A 548 25.67 12.43 30.42
N GLY A 549 24.60 12.91 31.04
CA GLY A 549 24.55 14.12 31.87
C GLY A 549 24.76 13.83 33.36
N SER A 550 25.38 12.71 33.73
CA SER A 550 25.51 12.28 35.14
C SER A 550 26.90 11.85 35.59
N LYS A 551 27.97 12.19 34.85
CA LYS A 551 29.36 12.04 35.34
C LYS A 551 30.13 13.34 35.60
N ALA A 552 29.45 14.49 35.54
CA ALA A 552 30.08 15.79 35.83
C ALA A 552 29.49 16.48 37.08
N ASN A 553 28.81 15.74 37.97
CA ASN A 553 28.16 16.32 39.15
C ASN A 553 28.59 15.66 40.48
N GLN A 554 29.81 15.12 40.53
CA GLN A 554 30.41 14.61 41.79
C GLN A 554 31.77 15.22 42.15
N ASP A 555 32.39 16.05 41.30
CA ASP A 555 33.69 16.66 41.59
C ASP A 555 33.68 18.21 41.65
N LEU A 556 32.52 18.83 41.85
CA LEU A 556 32.42 20.28 42.08
C LEU A 556 31.55 20.58 43.30
N GLN A 557 32.03 20.09 44.45
CA GLN A 557 31.61 20.60 45.75
C GLN A 557 32.84 20.95 46.60
N GLN A 558 33.80 21.67 46.03
CA GLN A 558 34.77 22.47 46.79
C GLN A 558 35.59 23.34 45.84
N CYS A 559 35.38 24.65 45.93
CA CYS A 559 36.43 25.65 46.19
C CYS A 559 35.91 27.05 45.83
N ASP A 560 35.86 27.89 46.86
CA ASP A 560 35.72 29.34 46.76
C ASP A 560 36.83 29.97 45.89
N GLY A 561 36.42 31.03 45.18
CA GLY A 561 37.17 32.23 44.79
C GLY A 561 38.62 32.13 44.27
N HIS A 562 38.83 32.47 43.00
CA HIS A 562 39.70 33.59 42.54
C HIS A 562 39.80 33.65 40.99
N LYS A 563 39.80 34.87 40.43
CA LYS A 563 40.24 35.22 39.04
C LYS A 563 41.80 35.29 38.99
N PRO A 564 42.46 35.57 37.83
CA PRO A 564 42.49 34.88 36.52
C PRO A 564 43.97 34.66 36.03
N SER A 565 44.16 34.18 34.77
CA SER A 565 45.31 34.37 33.83
C SER A 565 46.04 33.10 33.31
N PRO A 566 46.65 33.14 32.09
CA PRO A 566 46.76 31.99 31.18
C PRO A 566 48.19 31.42 31.01
N PRO A 567 48.35 30.21 30.41
CA PRO A 567 49.53 29.94 29.59
C PRO A 567 49.17 29.25 28.26
N LYS A 568 49.56 29.83 27.11
CA LYS A 568 50.81 29.61 26.33
C LYS A 568 50.78 28.36 25.43
N MET A 569 50.83 28.65 24.13
CA MET A 569 51.16 27.72 23.04
C MET A 569 52.54 27.08 23.27
N GLU A 570 52.61 25.77 23.05
CA GLU A 570 53.84 25.11 22.62
C GLU A 570 53.56 24.16 21.45
N SER A 571 54.45 24.25 20.48
CA SER A 571 54.44 23.68 19.14
C SER A 571 54.74 22.18 19.12
N ALA A 572 54.04 21.40 18.29
CA ALA A 572 54.59 20.15 17.76
C ALA A 572 54.12 19.90 16.30
N ASN A 573 55.11 19.55 15.48
CA ASN A 573 55.16 19.50 14.03
C ASN A 573 54.37 18.31 13.41
N PRO A 574 53.87 18.40 12.15
CA PRO A 574 53.04 17.40 11.51
C PRO A 574 53.88 16.43 10.67
N ALA A 575 54.34 15.32 11.26
CA ALA A 575 55.08 14.29 10.50
C ALA A 575 55.04 12.88 11.10
N ALA A 576 53.94 12.51 11.77
CA ALA A 576 53.72 11.14 12.26
C ALA A 576 52.27 10.70 12.02
N ALA A 577 51.84 10.75 10.76
CA ALA A 577 50.57 10.18 10.32
C ALA A 577 50.83 8.88 9.53
N LEU A 578 50.04 7.85 9.87
CA LEU A 578 50.00 6.46 9.33
C LEU A 578 51.07 5.52 9.92
N PRO A 579 50.75 4.63 10.88
CA PRO A 579 49.63 3.67 10.81
C PRO A 579 48.93 3.44 12.17
N LYS A 580 47.75 4.03 12.40
CA LYS A 580 46.86 3.69 13.55
C LYS A 580 45.36 3.64 13.21
N LEU A 581 45.00 3.44 11.94
CA LEU A 581 43.60 3.26 11.50
C LEU A 581 43.21 1.78 11.31
N ARG A 582 43.68 0.89 12.20
CA ARG A 582 43.19 -0.51 12.29
C ARG A 582 42.83 -0.98 13.70
N GLY A 583 42.83 -0.08 14.69
CA GLY A 583 42.61 -0.40 16.10
C GLY A 583 41.37 0.20 16.77
N MET A 584 40.57 1.02 16.08
CA MET A 584 39.47 1.81 16.69
C MET A 584 38.05 1.27 16.44
N PHE A 585 37.91 -0.03 16.14
CA PHE A 585 36.61 -0.72 16.24
C PHE A 585 36.71 -1.87 17.24
N LYS A 586 36.95 -1.53 18.51
CA LYS A 586 36.64 -2.40 19.64
C LYS A 586 35.55 -1.73 20.48
N SER A 587 34.37 -2.36 20.43
CA SER A 587 33.27 -2.31 21.40
C SER A 587 33.27 -1.14 22.38
N THR A 588 32.50 -0.09 22.07
CA THR A 588 31.92 0.76 23.10
C THR A 588 30.84 -0.03 23.86
N GLY A 589 30.86 0.09 25.19
CA GLY A 589 30.04 -0.69 26.12
C GLY A 589 28.54 -0.32 26.14
N PRO A 590 27.77 -0.97 27.03
CA PRO A 590 26.31 -1.00 26.98
C PRO A 590 25.69 0.29 27.53
N GLY A 591 25.51 1.29 26.67
CA GLY A 591 24.59 2.41 26.92
C GLY A 591 23.19 2.03 26.44
N LEU A 592 22.18 2.11 27.33
CA LEU A 592 20.80 1.67 27.08
C LEU A 592 20.21 2.30 25.81
N ARG A 593 20.09 1.52 24.73
CA ARG A 593 19.18 1.83 23.63
C ARG A 593 17.75 1.75 24.15
N ARG A 594 17.01 2.86 24.12
CA ARG A 594 15.59 2.86 24.49
C ARG A 594 14.80 2.07 23.43
N SER A 595 14.16 0.98 23.87
CA SER A 595 13.28 0.19 23.01
C SER A 595 12.07 1.03 22.60
N SER A 596 11.92 1.32 21.32
CA SER A 596 10.72 1.90 20.71
C SER A 596 10.01 0.85 19.87
N THR A 597 8.71 0.72 20.09
CA THR A 597 7.81 -0.07 19.24
C THR A 597 6.86 0.88 18.54
N THR A 598 6.88 0.88 17.21
CA THR A 598 6.05 1.71 16.34
C THR A 598 4.94 0.86 15.75
N VAL A 599 3.70 1.31 15.87
CA VAL A 599 2.53 0.69 15.22
C VAL A 599 2.04 1.66 14.14
N THR A 600 2.04 1.23 12.89
CA THR A 600 1.52 1.97 11.74
C THR A 600 0.31 1.26 11.18
N LEU A 601 -0.79 1.99 10.97
CA LEU A 601 -1.99 1.51 10.31
C LEU A 601 -2.25 2.36 9.06
N GLU A 602 -2.14 1.76 7.89
CA GLU A 602 -2.40 2.41 6.59
C GLU A 602 -3.35 1.57 5.74
N LYS A 603 -4.60 2.05 5.56
CA LYS A 603 -5.66 1.33 4.83
C LYS A 603 -5.93 -0.07 5.42
N LEU A 604 -5.41 -1.12 4.77
CA LEU A 604 -5.52 -2.54 5.13
C LEU A 604 -4.17 -3.14 5.60
N LEU A 605 -3.17 -2.31 5.85
CA LEU A 605 -1.85 -2.71 6.35
C LEU A 605 -1.70 -2.26 7.80
N LEU A 606 -1.65 -3.22 8.72
CA LEU A 606 -1.19 -3.02 10.10
C LEU A 606 0.26 -3.48 10.19
N ARG A 607 1.17 -2.62 10.62
CA ARG A 607 2.60 -2.96 10.77
C ARG A 607 3.09 -2.54 12.15
N VAL A 608 3.70 -3.48 12.87
CA VAL A 608 4.30 -3.30 14.19
C VAL A 608 5.79 -3.55 14.06
N GLN A 609 6.60 -2.56 14.37
CA GLN A 609 8.06 -2.61 14.24
C GLN A 609 8.70 -2.26 15.58
N THR A 610 9.72 -3.01 16.01
CA THR A 610 10.43 -2.78 17.27
C THR A 610 11.95 -2.84 17.07
N ASN A 611 12.67 -2.00 17.79
CA ASN A 611 14.13 -2.03 17.88
C ASN A 611 14.62 -2.69 19.19
N SER A 612 13.71 -3.21 20.01
CA SER A 612 14.02 -3.87 21.29
C SER A 612 14.94 -5.08 21.12
N LEU A 613 14.81 -5.80 20.00
CA LEU A 613 15.63 -6.96 19.66
C LEU A 613 17.05 -6.60 19.20
N ASN A 614 17.34 -5.33 18.89
CA ASN A 614 18.65 -4.91 18.39
C ASN A 614 19.75 -5.11 19.44
N VAL A 615 19.44 -4.86 20.72
CA VAL A 615 20.39 -5.08 21.83
C VAL A 615 20.69 -6.57 21.99
N LEU A 616 19.66 -7.42 21.90
CA LEU A 616 19.84 -8.86 21.95
C LEU A 616 20.71 -9.36 20.79
N HIS A 617 20.41 -8.89 19.58
CA HIS A 617 21.18 -9.19 18.37
C HIS A 617 22.66 -8.76 18.48
N ASP A 618 22.92 -7.53 18.94
CA ASP A 618 24.29 -7.01 19.06
C ASP A 618 25.08 -7.74 20.16
N ASN A 619 24.42 -8.09 21.27
CA ASN A 619 25.00 -8.93 22.31
C ASN A 619 25.33 -10.34 21.80
N LEU A 620 24.47 -10.92 20.98
CA LEU A 620 24.70 -12.21 20.33
C LEU A 620 25.90 -12.15 19.38
N ALA A 621 25.99 -11.12 18.54
CA ALA A 621 27.13 -10.88 17.66
C ALA A 621 28.44 -10.72 18.46
N GLY A 622 28.40 -10.00 19.57
CA GLY A 622 29.53 -9.86 20.51
C GLY A 622 29.96 -11.18 21.14
N LYS A 623 29.00 -12.00 21.60
CA LYS A 623 29.26 -13.34 22.16
C LYS A 623 29.88 -14.27 21.13
N LEU A 624 29.35 -14.31 19.91
CA LEU A 624 29.86 -15.14 18.82
C LEU A 624 31.30 -14.77 18.41
N LYS A 625 31.70 -13.50 18.59
CA LYS A 625 33.08 -13.04 18.40
C LYS A 625 34.04 -13.37 19.55
N SER A 626 33.54 -13.74 20.72
CA SER A 626 34.38 -14.00 21.89
C SER A 626 35.23 -15.27 21.75
N ARG A 627 36.40 -15.28 22.39
CA ARG A 627 37.37 -16.40 22.31
C ARG A 627 36.82 -17.73 22.84
N GLN A 628 35.86 -17.66 23.76
CA GLN A 628 35.20 -18.83 24.36
C GLN A 628 34.24 -19.53 23.37
N TRP A 629 33.64 -18.78 22.44
CA TRP A 629 32.61 -19.28 21.52
C TRP A 629 33.15 -19.58 20.12
N THR A 630 34.46 -19.56 19.91
CA THR A 630 35.06 -19.76 18.57
C THR A 630 34.76 -21.13 17.96
N ARG A 631 34.71 -22.19 18.77
CA ARG A 631 34.31 -23.54 18.32
C ARG A 631 32.86 -23.56 17.87
N PHE A 632 31.96 -23.01 18.69
CA PHE A 632 30.54 -22.91 18.36
C PHE A 632 30.32 -22.07 17.10
N ARG A 633 30.91 -20.88 17.02
CA ARG A 633 30.85 -20.02 15.83
C ARG A 633 31.31 -20.76 14.57
N ARG A 634 32.37 -21.58 14.64
CA ARG A 634 32.82 -22.37 13.49
C ARG A 634 31.77 -23.39 13.05
N TRP A 635 31.13 -24.10 13.98
CA TRP A 635 30.03 -25.02 13.65
C TRP A 635 28.83 -24.30 13.04
N VAL A 636 28.47 -23.15 13.58
CA VAL A 636 27.36 -22.35 13.05
C VAL A 636 27.68 -21.80 11.65
N LEU A 637 28.92 -21.35 11.40
CA LEU A 637 29.36 -20.96 10.06
C LEU A 637 29.25 -22.12 9.07
N VAL A 638 29.69 -23.33 9.44
CA VAL A 638 29.54 -24.54 8.62
C VAL A 638 28.06 -24.85 8.35
N PHE A 639 27.20 -24.69 9.35
CA PHE A 639 25.75 -24.86 9.19
C PHE A 639 25.15 -23.91 8.15
N TYR A 640 25.57 -22.63 8.14
CA TYR A 640 25.11 -21.68 7.11
C TYR A 640 25.81 -21.86 5.76
N ASP A 641 27.05 -22.36 5.72
CA ASP A 641 27.70 -22.77 4.46
C ASP A 641 26.94 -23.93 3.79
N ILE A 642 26.50 -24.91 4.58
CA ILE A 642 25.59 -25.97 4.13
C ILE A 642 24.26 -25.35 3.65
N GLY A 643 23.73 -24.38 4.38
CA GLY A 643 22.54 -23.63 3.98
C GLY A 643 22.66 -22.95 2.62
N VAL A 644 23.83 -22.39 2.27
CA VAL A 644 24.06 -21.81 0.93
C VAL A 644 24.01 -22.89 -0.16
N PHE A 645 24.58 -24.07 0.08
CA PHE A 645 24.49 -25.20 -0.85
C PHE A 645 23.03 -25.63 -1.06
N PHE A 646 22.28 -25.82 0.03
CA PHE A 646 20.85 -26.15 -0.06
C PHE A 646 20.03 -25.01 -0.67
N GLY A 647 20.43 -23.74 -0.51
CA GLY A 647 19.81 -22.60 -1.20
C GLY A 647 19.94 -22.69 -2.73
N VAL A 648 21.12 -23.07 -3.25
CA VAL A 648 21.32 -23.28 -4.69
C VAL A 648 20.49 -24.47 -5.18
N LEU A 649 20.53 -25.60 -4.46
CA LEU A 649 19.73 -26.78 -4.79
C LEU A 649 18.22 -26.46 -4.77
N GLY A 650 17.75 -25.77 -3.73
CA GLY A 650 16.36 -25.36 -3.57
C GLY A 650 15.88 -24.42 -4.66
N MET A 651 16.71 -23.47 -5.09
CA MET A 651 16.40 -22.59 -6.23
C MET A 651 16.24 -23.37 -7.53
N VAL A 652 17.14 -24.31 -7.81
CA VAL A 652 17.04 -25.18 -9.00
C VAL A 652 15.78 -26.04 -8.95
N LEU A 653 15.47 -26.62 -7.80
CA LEU A 653 14.24 -27.40 -7.60
C LEU A 653 12.98 -26.55 -7.75
N ALA A 654 12.96 -25.34 -7.18
CA ALA A 654 11.81 -24.44 -7.26
C ALA A 654 11.54 -23.99 -8.71
N ILE A 655 12.58 -23.61 -9.46
CA ILE A 655 12.45 -23.27 -10.89
C ILE A 655 12.01 -24.49 -11.70
N GLY A 656 12.65 -25.66 -11.48
CA GLY A 656 12.30 -26.89 -12.17
C GLY A 656 10.85 -27.31 -11.92
N PHE A 657 10.40 -27.18 -10.68
CA PHE A 657 9.02 -27.44 -10.28
C PHE A 657 8.04 -26.49 -10.99
N LEU A 658 8.32 -25.19 -11.00
CA LEU A 658 7.49 -24.20 -11.66
C LEU A 658 7.40 -24.40 -13.18
N VAL A 659 8.52 -24.76 -13.81
CA VAL A 659 8.55 -25.06 -15.26
C VAL A 659 7.79 -26.34 -15.56
N TYR A 660 7.95 -27.38 -14.73
CA TYR A 660 7.22 -28.63 -14.87
C TYR A 660 5.71 -28.40 -14.75
N THR A 661 5.27 -27.63 -13.75
CA THR A 661 3.85 -27.32 -13.55
C THR A 661 3.30 -26.47 -14.68
N ALA A 662 4.04 -25.46 -15.15
CA ALA A 662 3.66 -24.67 -16.32
C ALA A 662 3.53 -25.55 -17.58
N GLY A 663 4.45 -26.48 -17.78
CA GLY A 663 4.41 -27.43 -18.90
C GLY A 663 3.18 -28.34 -18.82
N MET A 664 2.92 -28.94 -17.66
CA MET A 664 1.77 -29.83 -17.46
C MET A 664 0.43 -29.09 -17.63
N SER A 665 0.28 -27.91 -17.01
CA SER A 665 -0.91 -27.08 -17.20
C SER A 665 -1.11 -26.65 -18.65
N GLY A 666 -0.02 -26.41 -19.39
CA GLY A 666 -0.08 -26.13 -20.83
C GLY A 666 -0.54 -27.33 -21.65
N VAL A 667 -0.03 -28.53 -21.36
CA VAL A 667 -0.46 -29.78 -22.03
C VAL A 667 -1.94 -30.06 -21.76
N GLU A 668 -2.40 -29.87 -20.53
CA GLU A 668 -3.81 -30.03 -20.18
C GLU A 668 -4.71 -29.03 -20.90
N LEU A 669 -4.34 -27.74 -20.92
CA LEU A 669 -5.10 -26.71 -21.65
C LEU A 669 -5.19 -27.04 -23.14
N VAL A 670 -4.10 -27.51 -23.74
CA VAL A 670 -4.10 -27.94 -25.15
C VAL A 670 -5.05 -29.13 -25.35
N LYS A 671 -5.00 -30.16 -24.51
CA LYS A 671 -5.93 -31.30 -24.59
C LYS A 671 -7.39 -30.87 -24.47
N GLU A 672 -7.70 -29.95 -23.56
CA GLU A 672 -9.04 -29.46 -23.31
C GLU A 672 -9.59 -28.64 -24.48
N VAL A 673 -8.77 -27.74 -25.06
CA VAL A 673 -9.09 -26.97 -26.28
C VAL A 673 -9.26 -27.87 -27.50
N TYR A 674 -8.46 -28.93 -27.63
CA TYR A 674 -8.63 -29.91 -28.72
C TYR A 674 -9.89 -30.77 -28.54
N SER A 675 -10.27 -31.11 -27.30
CA SER A 675 -11.47 -31.92 -27.04
C SER A 675 -12.79 -31.18 -27.28
N THR A 676 -12.83 -29.86 -27.05
CA THR A 676 -14.00 -29.00 -27.25
C THR A 676 -14.38 -28.82 -28.73
N GLN A 677 -13.49 -29.16 -29.65
CA GLN A 677 -13.75 -29.08 -31.10
C GLN A 677 -14.53 -30.30 -31.65
N THR A 678 -14.79 -31.33 -30.83
CA THR A 678 -15.33 -32.63 -31.29
C THR A 678 -16.72 -33.02 -30.78
N GLN A 679 -17.44 -32.18 -30.02
CA GLN A 679 -18.81 -32.51 -29.56
C GLN A 679 -19.88 -31.55 -30.10
N GLN A 680 -20.90 -32.14 -30.74
CA GLN A 680 -22.14 -31.49 -31.18
C GLN A 680 -23.02 -31.08 -29.98
N PRO A 681 -23.89 -30.05 -30.13
CA PRO A 681 -24.71 -29.54 -29.03
C PRO A 681 -25.90 -30.49 -28.79
N GLY A 682 -25.84 -31.26 -27.70
CA GLY A 682 -26.93 -32.16 -27.32
C GLY A 682 -27.02 -32.36 -25.81
N ARG A 683 -28.05 -31.75 -25.22
CA ARG A 683 -28.67 -32.07 -23.91
C ARG A 683 -27.82 -31.82 -22.65
N VAL A 684 -28.05 -30.66 -22.02
CA VAL A 684 -27.70 -30.44 -20.61
C VAL A 684 -28.55 -31.39 -19.77
N GLN A 685 -27.91 -32.42 -19.21
CA GLN A 685 -28.48 -33.33 -18.24
C GLN A 685 -27.97 -32.86 -16.87
N PHE A 686 -28.85 -32.31 -16.03
CA PHE A 686 -28.49 -32.05 -14.63
C PHE A 686 -28.28 -33.39 -13.94
N VAL A 687 -27.02 -33.79 -13.78
CA VAL A 687 -26.62 -34.95 -13.00
C VAL A 687 -26.55 -34.50 -11.53
N LYS A 688 -27.38 -35.14 -10.70
CA LYS A 688 -27.35 -35.06 -9.25
C LYS A 688 -25.94 -35.46 -8.77
N ARG A 689 -25.35 -34.71 -7.84
CA ARG A 689 -24.10 -35.10 -7.17
C ARG A 689 -24.32 -36.42 -6.44
N ASP A 690 -23.92 -37.54 -7.05
CA ASP A 690 -23.53 -38.73 -6.30
C ASP A 690 -22.10 -38.48 -5.80
N VAL A 691 -21.96 -38.50 -4.48
CA VAL A 691 -20.67 -38.47 -3.78
C VAL A 691 -19.98 -39.79 -4.07
N LEU A 692 -18.83 -39.73 -4.73
CA LEU A 692 -17.98 -40.90 -4.92
C LEU A 692 -17.46 -41.37 -3.57
N GLU A 693 -17.96 -42.54 -3.19
CA GLU A 693 -17.32 -43.56 -2.37
C GLU A 693 -15.80 -43.61 -2.64
N GLU A 694 -14.98 -43.47 -1.59
CA GLU A 694 -13.55 -43.82 -1.64
C GLU A 694 -13.41 -45.32 -1.93
N THR A 695 -13.39 -45.69 -3.20
CA THR A 695 -12.82 -46.98 -3.62
C THR A 695 -11.46 -46.69 -4.22
N HIS A 696 -10.42 -47.06 -3.47
CA HIS A 696 -9.02 -47.09 -3.93
C HIS A 696 -8.91 -47.66 -5.35
N THR A 697 -8.81 -46.79 -6.35
CA THR A 697 -8.35 -47.15 -7.69
C THR A 697 -7.30 -46.13 -8.12
N ASN A 698 -6.05 -46.60 -8.13
CA ASN A 698 -4.89 -45.90 -8.65
C ASN A 698 -5.18 -45.41 -10.08
N SER A 699 -5.50 -44.12 -10.23
CA SER A 699 -5.44 -43.40 -11.49
C SER A 699 -4.54 -42.19 -11.33
N ASN A 700 -3.31 -42.34 -11.84
CA ASN A 700 -2.26 -41.33 -11.86
C ASN A 700 -2.62 -40.16 -12.77
N SER A 701 -3.48 -39.27 -12.28
CA SER A 701 -3.66 -37.93 -12.83
C SER A 701 -4.09 -36.96 -11.74
N GLU A 702 -3.32 -36.91 -10.65
CA GLU A 702 -3.37 -35.80 -9.71
C GLU A 702 -2.61 -34.60 -10.30
N SER A 703 -3.34 -33.52 -10.59
CA SER A 703 -2.77 -32.20 -10.80
C SER A 703 -2.06 -31.77 -9.51
N PHE A 704 -0.74 -31.84 -9.53
CA PHE A 704 0.15 -31.79 -8.35
C PHE A 704 0.17 -30.45 -7.56
N ILE A 705 -0.66 -29.45 -7.91
CA ILE A 705 -0.83 -28.22 -7.12
C ILE A 705 -2.30 -27.85 -7.06
N GLN A 706 -2.99 -28.25 -6.00
CA GLN A 706 -4.27 -27.65 -5.64
C GLN A 706 -3.99 -26.44 -4.74
N PRO A 707 -4.26 -25.19 -5.17
CA PRO A 707 -4.08 -24.04 -4.31
C PRO A 707 -5.03 -24.14 -3.11
N ILE A 708 -4.49 -24.01 -1.89
CA ILE A 708 -5.29 -23.99 -0.67
C ILE A 708 -6.05 -22.66 -0.62
N ILE A 709 -7.32 -22.71 -1.02
CA ILE A 709 -8.30 -21.63 -0.98
C ILE A 709 -9.32 -21.98 0.11
N PRO A 710 -9.31 -21.27 1.25
CA PRO A 710 -10.31 -21.43 2.31
C PRO A 710 -11.73 -21.13 1.80
N GLY A 711 -12.67 -22.01 2.10
CA GLY A 711 -14.04 -21.97 1.59
C GLY A 711 -14.24 -22.61 0.20
N VAL A 712 -13.17 -23.07 -0.47
CA VAL A 712 -13.25 -23.73 -1.79
C VAL A 712 -12.58 -25.10 -1.77
N THR A 713 -11.34 -25.17 -1.27
CA THR A 713 -10.53 -26.42 -1.24
C THR A 713 -10.30 -26.95 0.17
N VAL A 714 -10.49 -26.10 1.19
CA VAL A 714 -10.46 -26.45 2.62
C VAL A 714 -11.56 -25.66 3.34
N PRO A 715 -12.13 -26.16 4.45
CA PRO A 715 -13.16 -25.45 5.21
C PRO A 715 -12.71 -24.04 5.63
N LEU A 716 -13.63 -23.07 5.64
CA LEU A 716 -13.31 -21.69 6.04
C LEU A 716 -12.84 -21.61 7.51
N SER A 717 -13.30 -22.53 8.35
CA SER A 717 -12.87 -22.71 9.75
C SER A 717 -11.37 -23.00 9.89
N HIS A 718 -10.69 -23.50 8.85
CA HIS A 718 -9.25 -23.78 8.85
C HIS A 718 -8.40 -22.53 8.56
N LEU A 719 -9.02 -21.42 8.15
CA LEU A 719 -8.31 -20.17 7.82
C LEU A 719 -7.41 -19.68 8.97
N PRO A 720 -7.84 -19.61 10.25
CA PRO A 720 -6.97 -19.21 11.36
C PRO A 720 -5.77 -20.14 11.56
N LEU A 721 -5.95 -21.44 11.34
CA LEU A 721 -4.88 -22.44 11.46
C LEU A 721 -3.82 -22.22 10.38
N ILE A 722 -4.25 -22.01 9.14
CA ILE A 722 -3.36 -21.74 7.99
C ILE A 722 -2.61 -20.43 8.20
N ILE A 723 -3.32 -19.36 8.60
CA ILE A 723 -2.73 -18.05 8.93
C ILE A 723 -1.66 -18.20 10.02
N GLY A 724 -1.96 -18.94 11.09
CA GLY A 724 -1.02 -19.22 12.17
C GLY A 724 0.20 -20.02 11.71
N ALA A 725 -0.01 -21.05 10.88
CA ALA A 725 1.05 -21.89 10.33
C ALA A 725 2.02 -21.09 9.45
N VAL A 726 1.50 -20.26 8.54
CA VAL A 726 2.30 -19.37 7.69
C VAL A 726 3.06 -18.35 8.56
N PHE A 727 2.41 -17.76 9.56
CA PHE A 727 3.05 -16.79 10.44
C PHE A 727 4.23 -17.39 11.23
N ILE A 728 4.07 -18.59 11.80
CA ILE A 728 5.18 -19.28 12.47
C ILE A 728 6.30 -19.58 11.50
N GLY A 729 5.96 -20.03 10.27
CA GLY A 729 6.95 -20.25 9.22
C GLY A 729 7.74 -18.98 8.88
N GLN A 730 7.08 -17.82 8.85
CA GLN A 730 7.71 -16.51 8.64
C GLN A 730 8.60 -16.10 9.84
N LEU A 731 8.18 -16.34 11.08
CA LEU A 731 9.02 -16.06 12.24
C LEU A 731 10.32 -16.87 12.22
N VAL A 732 10.22 -18.16 11.88
CA VAL A 732 11.39 -19.04 11.75
C VAL A 732 12.31 -18.60 10.60
N HIS A 733 11.74 -18.13 9.49
CA HIS A 733 12.47 -17.56 8.36
C HIS A 733 13.31 -16.35 8.80
N GLU A 734 12.67 -15.37 9.43
CA GLU A 734 13.32 -14.13 9.86
C GLU A 734 14.37 -14.37 10.96
N LEU A 735 14.12 -15.36 11.84
CA LEU A 735 15.13 -15.82 12.80
C LEU A 735 16.39 -16.30 12.08
N GLY A 736 16.26 -16.96 10.93
CA GLY A 736 17.39 -17.36 10.11
C GLY A 736 18.27 -16.17 9.71
N HIS A 737 17.66 -15.15 9.10
CA HIS A 737 18.39 -13.93 8.73
C HIS A 737 19.02 -13.24 9.95
N LEU A 738 18.29 -13.17 11.07
CA LEU A 738 18.76 -12.58 12.33
C LEU A 738 20.03 -13.28 12.84
N PHE A 739 20.04 -14.60 12.94
CA PHE A 739 21.19 -15.35 13.42
C PHE A 739 22.39 -15.26 12.46
N SER A 740 22.16 -15.31 11.15
CA SER A 740 23.21 -15.18 10.14
C SER A 740 23.81 -13.77 10.11
N GLY A 741 22.97 -12.74 10.21
CA GLY A 741 23.40 -11.34 10.35
C GLY A 741 24.25 -11.11 11.60
N ALA A 742 23.92 -11.76 12.72
CA ALA A 742 24.72 -11.69 13.95
C ALA A 742 26.12 -12.32 13.78
N LEU A 743 26.24 -13.42 13.02
CA LEU A 743 27.54 -14.07 12.74
C LEU A 743 28.49 -13.19 11.95
N GLU A 744 27.95 -12.50 10.93
CA GLU A 744 28.70 -11.55 10.10
C GLU A 744 28.77 -10.15 10.72
N SER A 745 28.12 -9.96 11.89
CA SER A 745 28.06 -8.70 12.64
C SER A 745 27.48 -7.53 11.84
N VAL A 746 26.45 -7.81 11.06
CA VAL A 746 25.66 -6.79 10.35
C VAL A 746 24.68 -6.16 11.34
N PRO A 747 24.70 -4.84 11.56
CA PRO A 747 23.77 -4.20 12.48
C PRO A 747 22.31 -4.38 12.06
N MET A 748 21.48 -4.86 12.98
CA MET A 748 20.03 -4.93 12.81
C MET A 748 19.41 -3.56 13.11
N LEU A 749 18.60 -3.05 12.20
CA LEU A 749 17.90 -1.76 12.34
C LEU A 749 16.58 -1.95 13.11
N SER A 750 15.84 -3.01 12.82
CA SER A 750 14.57 -3.33 13.48
C SER A 750 14.09 -4.72 13.10
N ALA A 751 13.19 -5.29 13.91
CA ALA A 751 12.39 -6.45 13.56
C ALA A 751 10.90 -6.12 13.76
N GLY A 752 10.01 -6.78 13.04
CA GLY A 752 8.59 -6.48 13.14
C GLY A 752 7.68 -7.54 12.56
N ILE A 753 6.40 -7.30 12.73
CA ILE A 753 5.30 -8.08 12.15
C ILE A 753 4.40 -7.14 11.37
N SER A 754 3.83 -7.61 10.27
CA SER A 754 2.82 -6.89 9.50
C SER A 754 1.65 -7.81 9.19
N LEU A 755 0.48 -7.22 9.03
CA LEU A 755 -0.75 -7.86 8.63
C LEU A 755 -1.29 -7.06 7.44
N THR A 756 -1.20 -7.62 6.24
CA THR A 756 -1.76 -7.04 5.02
C THR A 756 -3.06 -7.75 4.70
N VAL A 757 -4.19 -7.05 4.86
CA VAL A 757 -5.55 -7.61 4.80
C VAL A 757 -5.77 -8.68 5.88
N ILE A 758 -5.40 -9.94 5.59
CA ILE A 758 -5.46 -11.08 6.52
C ILE A 758 -4.16 -11.90 6.52
N ILE A 759 -3.15 -11.50 5.74
CA ILE A 759 -1.90 -12.24 5.57
C ILE A 759 -0.87 -11.72 6.57
N PRO A 760 -0.49 -12.51 7.58
CA PRO A 760 0.54 -12.12 8.53
C PRO A 760 1.93 -12.34 7.94
N SER A 761 2.84 -11.42 8.19
CA SER A 761 4.23 -11.47 7.76
C SER A 761 5.12 -11.00 8.91
N ALA A 762 6.32 -11.54 8.99
CA ALA A 762 7.38 -11.07 9.87
C ALA A 762 8.52 -10.52 9.01
N PHE A 763 9.31 -9.58 9.54
CA PHE A 763 10.48 -9.06 8.84
C PHE A 763 11.59 -8.67 9.81
N VAL A 764 12.84 -8.83 9.38
CA VAL A 764 14.04 -8.27 9.99
C VAL A 764 14.73 -7.35 8.99
N SER A 765 15.06 -6.12 9.42
CA SER A 765 15.73 -5.12 8.58
C SER A 765 17.17 -4.91 9.03
N PHE A 766 18.10 -5.00 8.09
CA PHE A 766 19.54 -4.79 8.28
C PHE A 766 20.01 -3.51 7.60
N SER A 767 21.16 -2.97 8.05
CA SER A 767 21.80 -1.85 7.37
C SER A 767 22.35 -2.26 6.00
N SER A 768 21.78 -1.72 4.93
CA SER A 768 22.20 -1.95 3.54
C SER A 768 23.68 -1.63 3.31
N VAL A 769 24.19 -0.57 3.93
CA VAL A 769 25.60 -0.15 3.83
C VAL A 769 26.55 -1.25 4.34
N PHE A 770 26.21 -1.92 5.45
CA PHE A 770 27.05 -3.00 5.96
C PHE A 770 26.90 -4.28 5.13
N LEU A 771 25.68 -4.59 4.67
CA LEU A 771 25.39 -5.79 3.90
C LEU A 771 26.02 -5.75 2.49
N GLU A 772 26.03 -4.60 1.82
CA GLU A 772 26.66 -4.43 0.49
C GLU A 772 28.19 -4.47 0.54
N ASN A 773 28.79 -4.13 1.69
CA ASN A 773 30.24 -4.18 1.91
C ASN A 773 30.75 -5.59 2.27
N LEU A 774 29.87 -6.59 2.47
CA LEU A 774 30.26 -7.97 2.72
C LEU A 774 30.80 -8.64 1.45
N LYS A 775 31.64 -9.66 1.65
CA LYS A 775 32.09 -10.51 0.53
C LYS A 775 30.89 -11.33 0.02
N PRO A 776 30.87 -11.72 -1.27
CA PRO A 776 29.81 -12.55 -1.84
C PRO A 776 29.41 -13.79 -1.01
N PRO A 777 30.33 -14.63 -0.47
CA PRO A 777 29.93 -15.79 0.34
C PRO A 777 29.25 -15.38 1.67
N ASP A 778 29.75 -14.34 2.32
CA ASP A 778 29.21 -13.87 3.60
C ASP A 778 27.80 -13.29 3.40
N ARG A 779 27.59 -12.58 2.29
CA ARG A 779 26.28 -12.08 1.87
C ARG A 779 25.33 -13.22 1.46
N ALA A 780 25.83 -14.23 0.77
CA ALA A 780 25.04 -15.42 0.39
C ALA A 780 24.52 -16.18 1.62
N ARG A 781 25.32 -16.30 2.68
CA ARG A 781 24.89 -16.91 3.96
C ARG A 781 23.74 -16.17 4.61
N ILE A 782 23.72 -14.83 4.56
CA ILE A 782 22.63 -14.04 5.16
C ILE A 782 21.35 -14.22 4.35
N ILE A 783 21.44 -14.14 3.02
CA ILE A 783 20.26 -14.27 2.13
C ILE A 783 19.69 -15.68 2.15
N ALA A 784 20.53 -16.73 2.12
CA ALA A 784 20.06 -18.11 2.18
C ALA A 784 19.57 -18.55 3.57
N ALA A 785 19.85 -17.77 4.62
CA ALA A 785 19.57 -18.16 5.99
C ALA A 785 18.09 -18.35 6.28
N GLY A 786 17.22 -17.46 5.77
CA GLY A 786 15.78 -17.56 5.96
C GLY A 786 15.22 -18.85 5.39
N PRO A 787 15.36 -19.10 4.07
CA PRO A 787 14.93 -20.35 3.45
C PRO A 787 15.55 -21.59 4.14
N TRP A 788 16.84 -21.53 4.49
CA TRP A 788 17.50 -22.63 5.20
C TRP A 788 16.85 -22.97 6.54
N HIS A 789 16.42 -21.96 7.32
CA HIS A 789 15.72 -22.19 8.59
C HIS A 789 14.35 -22.82 8.38
N ASN A 790 13.62 -22.44 7.34
CA ASN A 790 12.36 -23.10 6.97
C ASN A 790 12.58 -24.59 6.64
N LEU A 791 13.61 -24.94 5.88
CA LEU A 791 13.92 -26.32 5.55
C LEU A 791 14.32 -27.13 6.79
N VAL A 792 15.19 -26.60 7.64
CA VAL A 792 15.62 -27.25 8.88
C VAL A 792 14.43 -27.46 9.82
N PHE A 793 13.54 -26.47 9.92
CA PHE A 793 12.33 -26.57 10.73
C PHE A 793 11.36 -27.60 10.16
N TRP A 794 11.21 -27.68 8.84
CA TRP A 794 10.43 -28.73 8.20
C TRP A 794 10.97 -30.14 8.51
N VAL A 795 12.28 -30.36 8.40
CA VAL A 795 12.93 -31.64 8.76
C VAL A 795 12.72 -31.95 10.24
N PHE A 796 12.83 -30.94 11.10
CA PHE A 796 12.56 -31.07 12.53
C PHE A 796 11.10 -31.48 12.82
N LEU A 797 10.12 -30.87 12.15
CA LEU A 797 8.71 -31.22 12.26
C LEU A 797 8.43 -32.65 11.77
N LEU A 798 9.09 -33.10 10.70
CA LEU A 798 9.02 -34.50 10.26
C LEU A 798 9.61 -35.45 11.32
N GLY A 799 10.74 -35.08 11.92
CA GLY A 799 11.36 -35.82 13.01
C GLY A 799 10.44 -35.96 14.22
N ILE A 800 9.83 -34.85 14.68
CA ILE A 800 8.86 -34.85 15.77
C ILE A 800 7.64 -35.69 15.40
N ALA A 801 7.08 -35.58 14.20
CA ALA A 801 5.90 -36.36 13.81
C ALA A 801 6.19 -37.87 13.86
N ARG A 802 7.38 -38.31 13.44
CA ARG A 802 7.82 -39.71 13.53
C ARG A 802 8.06 -40.14 14.97
N ILE A 803 8.62 -39.26 15.80
CA ILE A 803 8.90 -39.52 17.21
C ILE A 803 7.61 -39.54 18.04
N ALA A 804 6.66 -38.62 17.80
CA ALA A 804 5.35 -38.57 18.45
C ALA A 804 4.51 -39.82 18.14
N ASN A 805 4.54 -40.32 16.90
CA ASN A 805 3.92 -41.60 16.55
C ASN A 805 4.58 -42.81 17.25
N VAL A 806 5.85 -42.69 17.68
CA VAL A 806 6.55 -43.67 18.53
C VAL A 806 6.23 -43.46 20.02
N PHE A 807 5.91 -42.23 20.44
CA PHE A 807 5.53 -41.85 21.81
C PHE A 807 4.02 -41.83 22.08
N ASN A 808 3.18 -42.31 21.15
CA ASN A 808 1.78 -42.68 21.41
C ASN A 808 1.64 -43.90 22.36
N GLY A 809 2.72 -44.27 23.07
CA GLY A 809 2.61 -44.95 24.35
C GLY A 809 2.16 -43.97 25.44
N THR A 810 1.22 -44.41 26.26
CA THR A 810 0.41 -43.70 27.28
C THR A 810 1.14 -42.89 28.38
N THR A 811 2.42 -42.52 28.24
CA THR A 811 3.22 -41.91 29.33
C THR A 811 4.14 -40.76 28.89
N GLY A 812 3.88 -40.10 27.77
CA GLY A 812 4.68 -38.96 27.28
C GLY A 812 4.12 -37.57 27.63
N LEU A 813 5.00 -36.55 27.58
CA LEU A 813 4.71 -35.11 27.76
C LEU A 813 3.49 -34.58 26.99
N GLY A 814 3.10 -35.24 25.89
CA GLY A 814 1.87 -34.96 25.16
C GLY A 814 0.63 -35.07 26.05
N SER A 815 0.51 -36.10 26.90
CA SER A 815 -0.61 -36.29 27.82
C SER A 815 -0.78 -35.16 28.84
N VAL A 816 0.32 -34.53 29.24
CA VAL A 816 0.30 -33.41 30.20
C VAL A 816 -0.25 -32.15 29.54
N VAL A 817 0.16 -31.85 28.30
CA VAL A 817 -0.35 -30.69 27.54
C VAL A 817 -1.82 -30.91 27.17
N THR A 818 -2.19 -32.12 26.74
CA THR A 818 -3.58 -32.45 26.41
C THR A 818 -4.48 -32.37 27.64
N GLY A 819 -4.05 -32.89 28.80
CA GLY A 819 -4.85 -32.85 30.04
C GLY A 819 -4.99 -31.45 30.66
N LEU A 820 -4.05 -30.53 30.38
CA LEU A 820 -4.10 -29.13 30.83
C LEU A 820 -5.06 -28.27 30.02
N LEU A 821 -5.18 -28.53 28.71
CA LEU A 821 -5.89 -27.67 27.77
C LEU A 821 -7.22 -28.28 27.29
N TRP A 822 -7.35 -29.60 27.31
CA TRP A 822 -8.57 -30.32 26.95
C TRP A 822 -9.03 -31.23 28.11
N GLN A 823 -10.34 -31.45 28.15
CA GLN A 823 -11.01 -32.34 29.08
C GLN A 823 -11.60 -33.51 28.30
N ASP A 824 -11.31 -34.73 28.75
CA ASP A 824 -11.91 -35.94 28.21
C ASP A 824 -13.38 -36.01 28.62
N VAL A 825 -14.29 -36.12 27.65
CA VAL A 825 -15.74 -36.19 27.86
C VAL A 825 -16.31 -37.57 27.59
N ARG A 826 -15.47 -38.59 27.35
CA ARG A 826 -15.93 -39.96 27.06
C ARG A 826 -16.77 -40.59 28.17
N ALA A 827 -16.62 -40.12 29.41
CA ALA A 827 -17.44 -40.56 30.53
C ALA A 827 -18.86 -39.94 30.54
N LEU A 828 -19.08 -38.86 29.79
CA LEU A 828 -20.36 -38.16 29.67
C LEU A 828 -21.06 -38.47 28.34
N GLY A 829 -20.29 -38.65 27.25
CA GLY A 829 -20.82 -38.88 25.92
C GLY A 829 -19.78 -38.60 24.83
N ARG A 830 -20.21 -37.90 23.77
CA ARG A 830 -19.35 -37.43 22.67
C ARG A 830 -19.67 -35.98 22.34
N VAL A 831 -18.65 -35.19 22.02
CA VAL A 831 -18.85 -33.78 21.66
C VAL A 831 -19.08 -33.64 20.16
N VAL A 832 -20.01 -32.79 19.75
CA VAL A 832 -20.18 -32.38 18.36
C VAL A 832 -19.02 -31.46 17.97
N VAL A 833 -18.24 -31.89 16.99
CA VAL A 833 -17.10 -31.14 16.44
C VAL A 833 -17.56 -30.23 15.32
N ASP A 834 -18.32 -30.78 14.38
CA ASP A 834 -18.91 -30.04 13.27
C ASP A 834 -20.19 -30.74 12.77
N VAL A 835 -21.01 -29.98 12.07
CA VAL A 835 -22.21 -30.45 11.38
C VAL A 835 -22.22 -29.82 9.99
N ASP A 836 -22.51 -30.62 8.97
CA ASP A 836 -22.58 -30.17 7.57
C ASP A 836 -23.48 -28.93 7.43
N GLU A 837 -23.02 -27.93 6.67
CA GLU A 837 -23.73 -26.65 6.49
C GLU A 837 -25.11 -26.80 5.84
N ASP A 838 -25.26 -27.78 4.95
CA ASP A 838 -26.54 -28.07 4.28
C ASP A 838 -27.45 -29.00 5.11
N SER A 839 -27.00 -29.46 6.30
CA SER A 839 -27.79 -30.34 7.16
C SER A 839 -28.84 -29.57 7.97
N PRO A 840 -30.10 -30.04 8.02
CA PRO A 840 -31.11 -29.50 8.92
C PRO A 840 -30.71 -29.57 10.40
N LEU A 841 -29.77 -30.46 10.77
CA LEU A 841 -29.28 -30.60 12.13
C LEU A 841 -28.44 -29.41 12.60
N LYS A 842 -27.91 -28.59 11.68
CA LYS A 842 -27.05 -27.43 12.02
C LYS A 842 -27.73 -26.42 12.95
N GLU A 843 -29.04 -26.25 12.81
CA GLU A 843 -29.83 -25.31 13.64
C GLU A 843 -30.01 -25.83 15.08
N PHE A 844 -29.97 -27.16 15.27
CA PHE A 844 -30.25 -27.83 16.55
C PHE A 844 -28.98 -28.36 17.24
N LEU A 845 -27.94 -28.71 16.49
CA LEU A 845 -26.67 -29.22 16.99
C LEU A 845 -25.55 -28.21 16.71
N ARG A 846 -25.06 -27.58 17.78
CA ARG A 846 -23.92 -26.67 17.71
C ARG A 846 -22.62 -27.39 18.05
N ALA A 847 -21.53 -26.95 17.44
CA ALA A 847 -20.19 -27.39 17.84
C ALA A 847 -19.96 -27.10 19.34
N GLY A 848 -19.50 -28.10 20.08
CA GLY A 848 -19.34 -28.06 21.53
C GLY A 848 -20.47 -28.71 22.34
N THR A 849 -21.63 -28.98 21.74
CA THR A 849 -22.73 -29.72 22.40
C THR A 849 -22.32 -31.17 22.66
N ILE A 850 -22.69 -31.73 23.81
CA ILE A 850 -22.38 -33.13 24.15
C ILE A 850 -23.63 -33.99 23.89
N ILE A 851 -23.48 -34.97 22.99
CA ILE A 851 -24.48 -36.03 22.79
C ILE A 851 -24.20 -37.12 23.81
N THR A 852 -25.17 -37.37 24.69
CA THR A 852 -25.04 -38.31 25.81
C THR A 852 -25.65 -39.67 25.47
N THR A 853 -26.80 -39.70 24.79
CA THR A 853 -27.50 -40.93 24.41
C THR A 853 -28.05 -40.88 22.99
N LEU A 854 -28.05 -42.05 22.33
CA LEU A 854 -28.78 -42.33 21.09
C LEU A 854 -29.96 -43.21 21.43
N ASP A 855 -31.18 -42.71 21.26
CA ASP A 855 -32.39 -43.33 21.81
C ASP A 855 -32.23 -43.63 23.32
N ASP A 856 -32.12 -44.90 23.70
CA ASP A 856 -31.90 -45.35 25.08
C ASP A 856 -30.47 -45.88 25.31
N VAL A 857 -29.57 -45.78 24.32
CA VAL A 857 -28.18 -46.26 24.39
C VAL A 857 -27.23 -45.12 24.76
N SER A 858 -26.46 -45.32 25.83
CA SER A 858 -25.46 -44.33 26.27
C SER A 858 -24.22 -44.33 25.38
N LEU A 859 -23.74 -43.14 25.03
CA LEU A 859 -22.46 -42.92 24.35
C LEU A 859 -21.29 -42.81 25.34
N ALA A 860 -21.52 -42.93 26.65
CA ALA A 860 -20.50 -42.88 27.69
C ALA A 860 -19.68 -44.19 27.77
N SER A 861 -18.96 -44.50 26.70
CA SER A 861 -18.13 -45.71 26.57
C SER A 861 -16.79 -45.41 25.93
N LYS A 862 -15.83 -46.33 26.10
CA LYS A 862 -14.54 -46.31 25.38
C LYS A 862 -14.64 -46.91 23.97
N GLU A 863 -15.74 -47.59 23.65
CA GLU A 863 -15.98 -48.13 22.32
C GLU A 863 -16.63 -47.10 21.38
N ASP A 864 -16.45 -47.29 20.08
CA ASP A 864 -17.12 -46.49 19.05
C ASP A 864 -18.57 -46.96 18.84
N ILE A 865 -19.42 -46.62 19.81
CA ILE A 865 -20.87 -46.93 19.77
C ILE A 865 -21.57 -46.09 18.69
N TRP A 866 -21.10 -44.88 18.41
CA TRP A 866 -21.68 -43.99 17.40
C TRP A 866 -21.69 -44.63 16.01
N THR A 867 -20.53 -45.08 15.53
CA THR A 867 -20.40 -45.71 14.21
C THR A 867 -21.11 -47.06 14.16
N LYS A 868 -21.02 -47.86 15.23
CA LYS A 868 -21.71 -49.16 15.30
C LYS A 868 -23.24 -48.99 15.23
N TYR A 869 -23.80 -48.09 16.04
CA TYR A 869 -25.25 -47.90 16.16
C TYR A 869 -25.88 -47.31 14.89
N LEU A 870 -25.24 -46.32 14.26
CA LEU A 870 -25.81 -45.61 13.11
C LEU A 870 -25.61 -46.34 11.77
N LEU A 871 -24.53 -47.11 11.59
CA LEU A 871 -24.24 -47.82 10.34
C LEU A 871 -24.66 -49.30 10.34
N HIS A 872 -24.50 -50.01 11.46
CA HIS A 872 -24.74 -51.45 11.53
C HIS A 872 -26.13 -51.80 12.11
N GLY A 873 -26.89 -50.78 12.53
CA GLY A 873 -28.31 -50.90 12.90
C GLY A 873 -28.56 -51.07 14.40
N LYS A 874 -29.77 -50.68 14.84
CA LYS A 874 -30.20 -50.65 16.25
C LYS A 874 -30.28 -52.04 16.90
N GLU A 875 -30.42 -53.10 16.11
CA GLU A 875 -30.83 -54.44 16.56
C GLU A 875 -29.77 -55.21 17.36
N GLU A 876 -28.47 -54.91 17.22
CA GLU A 876 -27.40 -55.60 17.96
C GLU A 876 -27.06 -54.98 19.33
N LEU A 877 -27.49 -53.74 19.59
CA LEU A 877 -27.08 -52.94 20.76
C LEU A 877 -28.22 -52.59 21.73
N THR A 878 -29.48 -52.83 21.36
CA THR A 878 -30.64 -52.56 22.21
C THR A 878 -31.40 -53.85 22.55
N ASP A 879 -31.36 -54.27 23.82
CA ASP A 879 -32.22 -55.34 24.36
C ASP A 879 -33.69 -54.89 24.59
N SER A 880 -34.00 -53.63 24.30
CA SER A 880 -35.13 -52.92 24.89
C SER A 880 -36.26 -52.63 23.91
N ASN A 881 -37.36 -53.38 24.03
CA ASN A 881 -38.67 -53.10 23.41
C ASN A 881 -39.48 -52.03 24.19
N PHE A 882 -38.88 -50.89 24.56
CA PHE A 882 -39.59 -49.85 25.32
C PHE A 882 -40.47 -48.98 24.41
N GLY A 883 -41.73 -48.81 24.81
CA GLY A 883 -42.71 -47.88 24.26
C GLY A 883 -42.94 -46.65 25.15
N TRP A 884 -43.96 -45.86 24.82
CA TRP A 884 -44.37 -44.66 25.54
C TRP A 884 -45.81 -44.77 26.02
N CYS A 885 -46.10 -44.25 27.21
CA CYS A 885 -47.44 -44.18 27.75
C CYS A 885 -48.22 -43.03 27.12
N VAL A 886 -49.33 -43.34 26.47
CA VAL A 886 -50.24 -42.35 25.87
C VAL A 886 -51.65 -42.54 26.41
N GLY A 887 -52.35 -41.43 26.67
CA GLY A 887 -53.73 -41.45 27.14
C GLY A 887 -54.67 -42.17 26.17
N ILE A 888 -55.68 -42.86 26.72
CA ILE A 888 -56.65 -43.61 25.91
C ILE A 888 -57.44 -42.68 24.98
N ASP A 889 -57.70 -41.45 25.38
CA ASP A 889 -58.46 -40.48 24.57
C ASP A 889 -57.68 -40.03 23.33
N THR A 890 -56.37 -39.80 23.46
CA THR A 890 -55.45 -39.46 22.35
C THR A 890 -55.38 -40.58 21.31
N LEU A 891 -55.47 -41.85 21.74
CA LEU A 891 -55.53 -43.00 20.84
C LEU A 891 -56.84 -43.08 20.05
N ARG A 892 -57.96 -42.66 20.64
CA ARG A 892 -59.29 -42.66 20.00
C ARG A 892 -59.46 -41.52 18.99
N GLU A 893 -58.80 -40.40 19.23
CA GLU A 893 -58.75 -39.27 18.29
C GLU A 893 -57.90 -39.57 17.03
N GLY A 894 -56.89 -40.43 17.16
CA GLY A 894 -55.95 -40.81 16.08
C GLY A 894 -56.38 -41.99 15.19
N ASP A 895 -57.61 -42.49 15.31
CA ASP A 895 -58.07 -43.74 14.67
C ASP A 895 -58.37 -43.64 13.16
N ASN A 896 -57.98 -42.56 12.49
CA ASN A 896 -58.03 -42.45 11.02
C ASN A 896 -56.97 -43.35 10.38
N SER A 897 -57.40 -44.48 9.83
CA SER A 897 -56.60 -45.62 9.38
C SER A 897 -55.71 -45.41 8.14
N THR A 898 -55.60 -44.20 7.61
CA THR A 898 -54.90 -43.93 6.34
C THR A 898 -53.38 -43.79 6.46
N CYS A 899 -52.83 -43.19 7.52
CA CYS A 899 -51.36 -43.06 7.68
C CYS A 899 -50.68 -44.39 8.06
N CYS A 900 -51.37 -45.27 8.78
CA CYS A 900 -50.89 -46.64 9.06
C CYS A 900 -50.95 -47.60 7.86
N ALA A 901 -51.67 -47.24 6.78
CA ALA A 901 -51.85 -48.08 5.61
C ALA A 901 -50.92 -47.70 4.44
N ASN A 902 -50.43 -46.45 4.38
CA ASN A 902 -49.67 -45.96 3.24
C ASN A 902 -48.47 -45.08 3.68
N PRO A 903 -47.22 -45.59 3.63
CA PRO A 903 -46.03 -44.87 4.11
C PRO A 903 -45.63 -43.64 3.25
N ASN A 904 -46.31 -43.38 2.13
CA ASN A 904 -45.98 -42.31 1.18
C ASN A 904 -46.93 -41.09 1.24
N SER A 905 -47.88 -41.03 2.18
CA SER A 905 -48.67 -39.82 2.39
C SER A 905 -47.84 -38.80 3.19
N ALA A 906 -47.56 -37.63 2.60
CA ALA A 906 -46.90 -36.52 3.26
C ALA A 906 -47.80 -35.91 4.36
N SER A 907 -47.89 -36.57 5.51
CA SER A 907 -48.59 -36.11 6.71
C SER A 907 -47.63 -36.09 7.89
N ASP A 908 -47.73 -35.08 8.76
CA ASP A 908 -46.89 -34.92 9.96
C ASP A 908 -47.15 -36.00 11.05
N LEU A 909 -48.16 -36.86 10.85
CA LEU A 909 -48.52 -37.95 11.75
C LEU A 909 -47.80 -39.25 11.41
N SER A 910 -47.43 -40.02 12.44
CA SER A 910 -46.78 -41.32 12.31
C SER A 910 -47.61 -42.45 12.89
N CYS A 911 -47.48 -43.64 12.33
CA CYS A 911 -48.23 -44.80 12.80
C CYS A 911 -47.60 -45.41 14.06
N PHE A 912 -48.37 -45.45 15.14
CA PHE A 912 -48.01 -46.11 16.40
C PHE A 912 -48.83 -47.38 16.60
N ILE A 913 -48.21 -48.40 17.19
CA ILE A 913 -48.82 -49.69 17.53
C ILE A 913 -48.87 -49.81 19.05
N SER A 914 -50.05 -50.13 19.59
CA SER A 914 -50.22 -50.40 21.02
C SER A 914 -49.76 -51.80 21.40
N TRP A 915 -49.32 -51.95 22.65
CA TRP A 915 -49.00 -53.26 23.21
C TRP A 915 -50.28 -54.11 23.33
N PRO A 916 -50.26 -55.38 22.88
CA PRO A 916 -51.45 -56.22 22.88
C PRO A 916 -51.97 -56.42 24.31
N ASN A 917 -53.23 -56.06 24.55
CA ASN A 917 -53.88 -56.22 25.84
C ASN A 917 -54.24 -57.71 26.06
N PRO A 918 -53.73 -58.40 27.08
CA PRO A 918 -54.17 -59.75 27.40
C PRO A 918 -55.52 -59.66 28.13
N ASN A 919 -56.62 -59.57 27.39
CA ASN A 919 -57.95 -59.69 28.01
C ASN A 919 -58.24 -61.19 28.28
N PRO A 920 -58.58 -61.61 29.51
CA PRO A 920 -58.82 -63.02 29.83
C PRO A 920 -60.09 -63.65 29.21
N ASP A 921 -61.06 -62.85 28.75
CA ASP A 921 -62.43 -63.33 28.54
C ASP A 921 -62.93 -63.41 27.09
N THR A 922 -62.10 -63.24 26.04
CA THR A 922 -62.53 -63.53 24.66
C THR A 922 -61.36 -63.93 23.74
N ASN A 923 -61.69 -64.74 22.73
CA ASN A 923 -60.83 -65.40 21.73
C ASN A 923 -59.48 -64.72 21.38
N PRO A 924 -58.40 -65.50 21.17
CA PRO A 924 -57.02 -65.03 21.06
C PRO A 924 -56.66 -64.56 19.64
N THR A 925 -57.39 -63.58 19.09
CA THR A 925 -56.90 -62.79 17.94
C THR A 925 -56.52 -61.41 18.45
N LYS A 926 -55.34 -61.33 19.07
CA LYS A 926 -54.71 -60.10 19.59
C LYS A 926 -54.40 -59.14 18.43
N THR A 927 -55.34 -58.29 18.04
CA THR A 927 -55.05 -57.14 17.17
C THR A 927 -54.51 -56.01 18.02
N SER A 928 -53.21 -55.76 17.91
CA SER A 928 -52.60 -54.51 18.34
C SER A 928 -53.29 -53.34 17.62
N THR A 929 -53.83 -52.39 18.37
CA THR A 929 -54.46 -51.19 17.80
C THR A 929 -53.39 -50.33 17.15
N ARG A 930 -53.66 -49.82 15.94
CA ARG A 930 -52.78 -48.91 15.22
C ARG A 930 -53.46 -47.55 15.11
N SER A 931 -52.77 -46.50 15.55
CA SER A 931 -53.32 -45.15 15.53
C SER A 931 -52.28 -44.16 15.00
N CYS A 932 -52.72 -43.15 14.26
CA CYS A 932 -51.86 -42.13 13.68
C CYS A 932 -51.70 -40.99 14.69
N LEU A 933 -50.52 -40.85 15.27
CA LEU A 933 -50.23 -39.89 16.34
C LEU A 933 -49.10 -38.96 15.93
N ASP A 934 -49.07 -37.74 16.49
CA ASP A 934 -47.93 -36.84 16.37
C ASP A 934 -46.74 -37.43 17.15
N PRO A 935 -45.62 -37.76 16.48
CA PRO A 935 -44.47 -38.35 17.15
C PRO A 935 -43.75 -37.37 18.09
N TYR A 936 -43.85 -36.06 17.90
CA TYR A 936 -43.06 -35.07 18.65
C TYR A 936 -43.35 -35.08 20.16
N PRO A 937 -44.59 -34.85 20.65
CA PRO A 937 -44.88 -34.80 22.09
C PRO A 937 -44.71 -36.16 22.81
N ILE A 938 -44.71 -37.26 22.05
CA ILE A 938 -44.56 -38.62 22.59
C ILE A 938 -43.08 -38.94 22.75
N LEU A 939 -42.29 -38.77 21.69
CA LEU A 939 -40.89 -39.21 21.63
C LEU A 939 -39.92 -38.27 22.34
N THR A 940 -40.30 -37.01 22.57
CA THR A 940 -39.50 -36.01 23.30
C THR A 940 -39.82 -35.94 24.80
N ASN A 941 -40.78 -36.73 25.28
CA ASN A 941 -41.13 -36.73 26.71
C ASN A 941 -40.00 -37.35 27.56
N THR A 942 -39.42 -36.54 28.44
CA THR A 942 -38.27 -36.89 29.29
C THR A 942 -38.67 -37.51 30.62
N HIS A 943 -39.95 -37.46 31.02
CA HIS A 943 -40.40 -37.98 32.30
C HIS A 943 -40.19 -39.51 32.37
N ARG A 944 -39.58 -40.01 33.45
CA ARG A 944 -39.34 -41.46 33.64
C ARG A 944 -40.62 -42.30 33.55
N LYS A 945 -41.76 -41.75 33.97
CA LYS A 945 -43.09 -42.39 33.91
C LYS A 945 -43.70 -42.42 32.50
N ALA A 946 -43.08 -41.77 31.52
CA ALA A 946 -43.53 -41.76 30.14
C ALA A 946 -43.08 -43.00 29.35
N ARG A 947 -42.04 -43.73 29.79
CA ARG A 947 -41.58 -44.97 29.14
C ARG A 947 -42.31 -46.19 29.73
N CYS A 948 -42.59 -47.17 28.88
CA CYS A 948 -43.27 -48.41 29.27
C CYS A 948 -42.70 -49.62 28.52
N SER A 949 -42.79 -50.78 29.12
CA SER A 949 -42.54 -52.08 28.49
C SER A 949 -43.84 -52.87 28.28
N ARG A 950 -44.86 -52.57 29.09
CA ARG A 950 -46.20 -53.15 29.07
C ARG A 950 -47.25 -52.08 29.35
N ASN A 951 -48.51 -52.39 29.09
CA ASN A 951 -49.61 -51.48 29.39
C ASN A 951 -49.75 -51.19 30.89
N GLU A 952 -49.35 -52.11 31.77
CA GLU A 952 -49.42 -51.93 33.23
C GLU A 952 -48.45 -50.87 33.76
N ASP A 953 -47.42 -50.53 32.99
CA ASP A 953 -46.43 -49.50 33.38
C ASP A 953 -47.03 -48.08 33.26
N CYS A 954 -48.18 -47.94 32.59
CA CYS A 954 -48.86 -46.66 32.37
C CYS A 954 -49.99 -46.44 33.38
N ILE A 955 -49.90 -45.38 34.19
CA ILE A 955 -50.89 -45.05 35.24
C ILE A 955 -52.29 -44.80 34.65
N GLN A 956 -52.37 -44.05 33.55
CA GLN A 956 -53.59 -43.78 32.80
C GLN A 956 -53.26 -43.74 31.30
N GLY A 957 -53.32 -44.88 30.63
CA GLY A 957 -52.97 -44.94 29.20
C GLY A 957 -52.67 -46.34 28.67
N VAL A 958 -52.17 -46.39 27.46
CA VAL A 958 -51.72 -47.60 26.77
C VAL A 958 -50.28 -47.40 26.32
N CYS A 959 -49.48 -48.46 26.38
CA CYS A 959 -48.10 -48.43 25.91
C CYS A 959 -48.07 -48.51 24.38
N VAL A 960 -47.49 -47.50 23.73
CA VAL A 960 -47.43 -47.40 22.27
C VAL A 960 -45.99 -47.30 21.78
N ARG A 961 -45.73 -47.75 20.55
CA ARG A 961 -44.43 -47.61 19.89
C ARG A 961 -44.59 -47.33 18.40
N PRO A 962 -43.66 -46.62 17.75
CA PRO A 962 -43.73 -46.43 16.31
C PRO A 962 -43.69 -47.78 15.59
N GLN A 963 -44.48 -47.94 14.53
CA GLN A 963 -44.53 -49.17 13.74
C GLN A 963 -43.18 -49.52 13.12
N ASN A 964 -42.42 -48.50 12.70
CA ASN A 964 -41.05 -48.65 12.24
C ASN A 964 -40.10 -47.91 13.20
N PRO A 965 -39.31 -48.61 14.03
CA PRO A 965 -38.44 -48.00 15.04
C PRO A 965 -37.20 -47.32 14.43
N ASN A 966 -36.92 -47.53 13.14
CA ASN A 966 -35.75 -46.97 12.45
C ASN A 966 -36.04 -45.62 11.78
N VAL A 967 -37.29 -45.14 11.81
CA VAL A 967 -37.68 -43.85 11.21
C VAL A 967 -37.22 -42.67 12.08
N PHE A 968 -37.26 -42.84 13.40
CA PHE A 968 -36.92 -41.81 14.36
C PHE A 968 -35.62 -42.12 15.08
N LEU A 969 -34.79 -41.10 15.29
CA LEU A 969 -33.61 -41.17 16.14
C LEU A 969 -33.69 -40.03 17.17
N ARG A 970 -33.61 -40.36 18.46
CA ARG A 970 -33.56 -39.37 19.54
C ARG A 970 -32.11 -39.12 19.94
N LEU A 971 -31.65 -37.89 19.81
CA LEU A 971 -30.35 -37.44 20.28
C LEU A 971 -30.55 -36.67 21.58
N ARG A 972 -30.11 -37.23 22.70
CA ARG A 972 -30.13 -36.52 23.99
C ARG A 972 -28.88 -35.67 24.11
N ILE A 973 -29.07 -34.36 24.27
CA ILE A 973 -27.99 -33.40 24.30
C ILE A 973 -27.93 -32.66 25.63
N LYS A 974 -26.71 -32.33 26.06
CA LYS A 974 -26.46 -31.40 27.16
C LYS A 974 -25.83 -30.12 26.62
N SER A 975 -26.52 -29.00 26.81
CA SER A 975 -26.08 -27.66 26.40
C SER A 975 -25.25 -27.00 27.51
N GLN A 976 -24.13 -26.37 27.14
CA GLN A 976 -23.19 -25.77 28.10
C GLN A 976 -23.53 -24.32 28.48
N THR A 977 -24.51 -23.67 27.82
CA THR A 977 -24.72 -22.21 27.89
C THR A 977 -25.64 -21.69 29.01
N ARG A 978 -26.06 -22.51 29.98
CA ARG A 978 -26.95 -22.04 31.06
C ARG A 978 -26.23 -21.87 32.40
N GLU A 979 -25.18 -21.06 32.40
CA GLU A 979 -24.65 -20.46 33.63
C GLU A 979 -24.46 -18.95 33.47
N ARG A 980 -25.06 -18.23 34.43
CA ARG A 980 -24.91 -16.79 34.74
C ARG A 980 -25.89 -15.81 34.10
N HIS A 981 -27.18 -15.97 34.41
CA HIS A 981 -28.02 -14.81 34.70
C HIS A 981 -28.20 -14.71 36.23
N ASP A 982 -27.62 -13.67 36.82
CA ASP A 982 -27.85 -13.29 38.22
C ASP A 982 -29.35 -13.03 38.44
N HIS A 983 -30.04 -13.96 39.09
CA HIS A 983 -31.30 -13.66 39.78
C HIS A 983 -30.97 -13.00 41.12
N ASN A 984 -30.89 -11.67 41.11
CA ASN A 984 -31.31 -10.91 42.29
C ASN A 984 -32.84 -10.87 42.26
N ASN A 985 -33.48 -11.85 42.88
CA ASN A 985 -34.76 -11.65 43.51
C ASN A 985 -34.70 -12.34 44.87
N ASP A 986 -34.51 -11.49 45.87
CA ASP A 986 -34.86 -11.73 47.26
C ASP A 986 -36.38 -11.93 47.29
N ASP A 987 -36.83 -13.16 47.50
CA ASP A 987 -38.08 -13.48 48.15
C ASP A 987 -38.03 -14.96 48.53
N GLY A 988 -37.83 -15.20 49.83
CA GLY A 988 -37.83 -16.54 50.40
C GLY A 988 -39.21 -17.17 50.30
N ASN A 989 -39.31 -18.25 49.54
CA ASN A 989 -40.25 -19.32 49.82
C ASN A 989 -39.54 -20.66 49.59
N VAL A 990 -39.38 -21.42 50.66
CA VAL A 990 -38.92 -22.80 50.64
C VAL A 990 -40.17 -23.64 50.44
N ASP A 991 -40.37 -24.13 49.22
CA ASP A 991 -41.25 -25.26 48.97
C ASP A 991 -40.35 -26.41 48.52
N ASP A 992 -40.23 -27.41 49.40
CA ASP A 992 -39.51 -28.66 49.19
C ASP A 992 -40.27 -29.52 48.17
N ASP A 993 -39.86 -29.49 46.89
CA ASP A 993 -40.13 -30.55 45.93
C ASP A 993 -38.79 -30.93 45.24
N GLU A 994 -38.14 -31.95 45.80
CA GLU A 994 -36.98 -32.63 45.20
C GLU A 994 -37.44 -33.38 43.93
N ASP A 995 -37.21 -32.82 42.74
CA ASP A 995 -37.00 -33.53 41.47
C ASP A 995 -36.52 -32.53 40.39
N ASP A 996 -35.45 -31.78 40.67
CA ASP A 996 -34.70 -31.04 39.64
C ASP A 996 -33.86 -32.05 38.81
N ASP A 997 -34.52 -32.86 37.96
CA ASP A 997 -33.84 -33.54 36.86
C ASP A 997 -33.40 -32.45 35.86
N ASP A 998 -32.09 -32.15 35.81
CA ASP A 998 -31.45 -31.31 34.78
C ASP A 998 -32.15 -31.49 33.43
N GLU A 999 -32.74 -30.43 32.85
CA GLU A 999 -33.52 -30.48 31.60
C GLU A 999 -32.64 -30.94 30.41
N ASP A 1000 -32.46 -32.26 30.26
CA ASP A 1000 -31.85 -32.88 29.08
C ASP A 1000 -32.73 -32.55 27.86
N GLU A 1001 -32.16 -31.83 26.87
CA GLU A 1001 -32.86 -31.50 25.64
C GLU A 1001 -32.79 -32.70 24.66
N ILE A 1002 -33.89 -32.99 23.97
CA ILE A 1002 -33.98 -34.09 23.00
C ILE A 1002 -34.17 -33.51 21.59
N VAL A 1003 -33.21 -33.78 20.71
CA VAL A 1003 -33.34 -33.51 19.28
C VAL A 1003 -33.89 -34.76 18.60
N LEU A 1004 -35.06 -34.66 17.99
CA LEU A 1004 -35.73 -35.75 17.27
C LEU A 1004 -35.42 -35.67 15.77
N TRP A 1005 -34.67 -36.64 15.25
CA TRP A 1005 -34.39 -36.77 13.83
C TRP A 1005 -35.40 -37.71 13.16
N ASN A 1006 -35.96 -37.28 12.03
CA ASN A 1006 -36.85 -38.06 11.17
C ASN A 1006 -36.15 -38.34 9.84
N GLY A 1007 -35.61 -39.53 9.66
CA GLY A 1007 -34.84 -39.91 8.48
C GLY A 1007 -33.87 -41.06 8.76
N PRO A 1008 -33.12 -41.53 7.74
CA PRO A 1008 -32.13 -42.57 7.91
C PRO A 1008 -31.05 -42.19 8.92
N SER A 1009 -30.74 -43.08 9.87
CA SER A 1009 -29.70 -42.84 10.88
C SER A 1009 -28.29 -42.70 10.27
N LYS A 1010 -28.07 -43.29 9.08
CA LYS A 1010 -26.83 -43.15 8.31
C LYS A 1010 -26.54 -41.69 7.93
N GLU A 1011 -27.57 -40.90 7.60
CA GLU A 1011 -27.40 -39.49 7.23
C GLU A 1011 -26.86 -38.68 8.41
N VAL A 1012 -27.28 -38.99 9.64
CA VAL A 1012 -26.73 -38.36 10.85
C VAL A 1012 -25.26 -38.70 11.05
N TRP A 1013 -24.85 -39.94 10.74
CA TRP A 1013 -23.45 -40.34 10.80
C TRP A 1013 -22.60 -39.62 9.74
N GLU A 1014 -23.13 -39.42 8.53
CA GLU A 1014 -22.46 -38.71 7.44
C GLU A 1014 -22.34 -37.20 7.73
N GLN A 1015 -23.37 -36.60 8.34
CA GLN A 1015 -23.49 -35.14 8.49
C GLN A 1015 -22.96 -34.59 9.81
N VAL A 1016 -22.73 -35.43 10.83
CA VAL A 1016 -22.31 -34.98 12.18
C VAL A 1016 -20.97 -35.59 12.57
N VAL A 1017 -19.96 -34.74 12.75
CA VAL A 1017 -18.62 -35.14 13.18
C VAL A 1017 -18.53 -35.07 14.70
N LEU A 1018 -18.07 -36.15 15.34
CA LEU A 1018 -17.93 -36.23 16.79
C LEU A 1018 -16.47 -36.30 17.25
N GLY A 1019 -16.22 -35.80 18.46
CA GLY A 1019 -14.94 -35.84 19.15
C GLY A 1019 -15.04 -36.42 20.56
N GLU A 1020 -13.87 -36.72 21.13
CA GLU A 1020 -13.74 -37.33 22.45
C GLU A 1020 -13.31 -36.33 23.54
N SER A 1021 -12.89 -35.13 23.16
CA SER A 1021 -12.31 -34.15 24.08
C SER A 1021 -12.73 -32.74 23.74
N ILE A 1022 -13.07 -31.97 24.78
CA ILE A 1022 -13.47 -30.56 24.68
C ILE A 1022 -12.38 -29.65 25.23
N PRO A 1023 -12.20 -28.44 24.69
CA PRO A 1023 -11.26 -27.48 25.25
C PRO A 1023 -11.75 -27.02 26.64
N ARG A 1024 -10.83 -26.89 27.60
CA ARG A 1024 -11.10 -26.33 28.94
C ARG A 1024 -11.27 -24.80 28.90
N PHE A 1025 -10.75 -24.16 27.86
CA PHE A 1025 -10.79 -22.70 27.69
C PHE A 1025 -11.41 -22.36 26.34
N TRP A 1026 -12.34 -21.39 26.33
CA TRP A 1026 -13.15 -21.02 25.16
C TRP A 1026 -12.35 -20.58 23.92
N PHE A 1027 -11.08 -20.17 24.07
CA PHE A 1027 -10.22 -19.70 22.98
C PHE A 1027 -9.41 -20.83 22.31
N ILE A 1028 -9.50 -22.06 22.81
CA ILE A 1028 -8.75 -23.22 22.29
C ILE A 1028 -9.67 -23.99 21.33
N PRO A 1029 -9.24 -24.29 20.09
CA PRO A 1029 -10.04 -25.05 19.15
C PRO A 1029 -10.17 -26.53 19.56
N LEU A 1030 -11.09 -27.25 18.92
CA LEU A 1030 -11.28 -28.69 19.14
C LEU A 1030 -10.02 -29.48 18.74
N TRP A 1031 -9.82 -30.65 19.35
CA TRP A 1031 -8.56 -31.41 19.26
C TRP A 1031 -8.16 -31.79 17.83
N GLU A 1032 -9.11 -32.16 16.97
CA GLU A 1032 -8.84 -32.48 15.55
C GLU A 1032 -8.21 -31.30 14.79
N SER A 1033 -8.62 -30.06 15.11
CA SER A 1033 -8.03 -28.85 14.52
C SER A 1033 -6.53 -28.67 14.85
N VAL A 1034 -6.01 -29.33 15.89
CA VAL A 1034 -4.59 -29.29 16.25
C VAL A 1034 -3.74 -30.15 15.31
N LEU A 1035 -4.23 -31.32 14.89
CA LEU A 1035 -3.52 -32.18 13.94
C LEU A 1035 -3.45 -31.52 12.56
N ASP A 1036 -4.55 -30.89 12.14
CA ASP A 1036 -4.60 -30.09 10.92
C ASP A 1036 -3.60 -28.94 10.94
N PHE A 1037 -3.50 -28.24 12.07
CA PHE A 1037 -2.50 -27.18 12.25
C PHE A 1037 -1.06 -27.68 12.02
N TRP A 1038 -0.70 -28.86 12.54
CA TRP A 1038 0.63 -29.44 12.30
C TRP A 1038 0.85 -29.83 10.84
N SER A 1039 -0.20 -30.29 10.15
CA SER A 1039 -0.16 -30.55 8.71
C SER A 1039 0.11 -29.26 7.93
N TYR A 1040 -0.66 -28.20 8.20
CA TYR A 1040 -0.46 -26.89 7.59
C TYR A 1040 0.90 -26.28 7.90
N LEU A 1041 1.43 -26.46 9.12
CA LEU A 1041 2.75 -25.95 9.49
C LEU A 1041 3.88 -26.65 8.71
N LYS A 1042 3.80 -27.98 8.52
CA LYS A 1042 4.75 -28.71 7.66
C LYS A 1042 4.65 -28.25 6.21
N MET A 1043 3.45 -28.11 5.66
CA MET A 1043 3.27 -27.64 4.28
C MET A 1043 3.78 -26.22 4.11
N ALA A 1044 3.38 -25.29 4.99
CA ALA A 1044 3.77 -23.88 4.92
C ALA A 1044 5.28 -23.70 5.03
N THR A 1045 5.96 -24.46 5.88
CA THR A 1045 7.43 -24.35 6.04
C THR A 1045 8.19 -24.79 4.80
N LEU A 1046 7.81 -25.91 4.18
CA LEU A 1046 8.42 -26.35 2.92
C LEU A 1046 8.08 -25.40 1.76
N SER A 1047 6.85 -24.92 1.68
CA SER A 1047 6.41 -23.96 0.67
C SER A 1047 7.17 -22.63 0.77
N LEU A 1048 7.36 -22.10 1.98
CA LEU A 1048 8.14 -20.88 2.20
C LEU A 1048 9.62 -21.07 1.86
N TYR A 1049 10.18 -22.26 2.04
CA TYR A 1049 11.55 -22.57 1.60
C TYR A 1049 11.68 -22.48 0.07
N LEU A 1050 10.79 -23.14 -0.68
CA LEU A 1050 10.84 -23.16 -2.15
C LEU A 1050 10.45 -21.82 -2.76
N PHE A 1051 9.37 -21.20 -2.26
CA PHE A 1051 8.83 -19.94 -2.81
C PHE A 1051 9.82 -18.79 -2.64
N ASN A 1052 10.41 -18.61 -1.44
CA ASN A 1052 11.38 -17.52 -1.23
C ASN A 1052 12.65 -17.69 -2.05
N LEU A 1053 12.99 -18.90 -2.50
CA LEU A 1053 14.14 -19.15 -3.38
C LEU A 1053 13.85 -18.92 -4.87
N LEU A 1054 12.61 -18.67 -5.27
CA LEU A 1054 12.31 -18.26 -6.65
C LEU A 1054 12.95 -16.90 -6.94
N PRO A 1055 13.59 -16.70 -8.11
CA PRO A 1055 14.24 -15.44 -8.50
C PRO A 1055 13.21 -14.38 -8.94
N LEU A 1056 12.26 -14.06 -8.06
CA LEU A 1056 11.22 -13.06 -8.25
C LEU A 1056 11.53 -11.79 -7.45
N PRO A 1057 11.11 -10.60 -7.92
CA PRO A 1057 11.29 -9.35 -7.18
C PRO A 1057 10.75 -9.45 -5.75
N HIS A 1058 11.46 -8.87 -4.80
CA HIS A 1058 11.13 -8.84 -3.37
C HIS A 1058 11.26 -10.16 -2.59
N LEU A 1059 11.60 -11.27 -3.25
CA LEU A 1059 11.96 -12.53 -2.58
C LEU A 1059 13.49 -12.67 -2.46
N ASP A 1060 13.95 -13.45 -1.47
CA ASP A 1060 15.37 -13.72 -1.24
C ASP A 1060 16.08 -14.29 -2.47
N GLY A 1061 15.39 -15.14 -3.23
CA GLY A 1061 15.90 -15.81 -4.42
C GLY A 1061 16.42 -14.83 -5.47
N SER A 1062 15.83 -13.64 -5.59
CA SER A 1062 16.34 -12.62 -6.51
C SER A 1062 17.71 -12.09 -6.08
N GLN A 1063 17.88 -11.76 -4.80
CA GLN A 1063 19.15 -11.29 -4.26
C GLN A 1063 20.18 -12.42 -4.19
N PHE A 1064 19.73 -13.65 -3.91
CA PHE A 1064 20.56 -14.83 -3.85
C PHE A 1064 21.15 -15.17 -5.22
N LEU A 1065 20.32 -15.12 -6.28
CA LEU A 1065 20.77 -15.32 -7.66
C LEU A 1065 21.84 -14.29 -8.05
N ASP A 1066 21.63 -13.02 -7.71
CA ASP A 1066 22.58 -11.94 -8.01
C ASP A 1066 23.94 -12.18 -7.37
N VAL A 1067 23.94 -12.61 -6.10
CA VAL A 1067 25.17 -12.92 -5.35
C VAL A 1067 25.83 -14.18 -5.89
N VAL A 1068 25.09 -15.26 -6.15
CA VAL A 1068 25.63 -16.53 -6.66
C VAL A 1068 26.24 -16.35 -8.05
N ILE A 1069 25.57 -15.66 -8.97
CA ILE A 1069 26.12 -15.31 -10.29
C ILE A 1069 27.39 -14.48 -10.11
N SER A 1070 27.36 -13.43 -9.29
CA SER A 1070 28.54 -12.60 -9.07
C SER A 1070 29.73 -13.41 -8.51
N TRP A 1071 29.45 -14.39 -7.65
CA TRP A 1071 30.45 -15.25 -7.04
C TRP A 1071 31.07 -16.21 -8.06
N ILE A 1072 30.26 -16.92 -8.85
CA ILE A 1072 30.71 -17.87 -9.87
C ILE A 1072 31.60 -17.19 -10.91
N PHE A 1073 31.20 -16.01 -11.39
CA PHE A 1073 31.90 -15.28 -12.45
C PHE A 1073 33.09 -14.43 -11.98
N THR A 1074 33.32 -14.32 -10.66
CA THR A 1074 34.51 -13.66 -10.07
C THR A 1074 35.60 -14.64 -9.63
N THR A 1075 35.31 -15.93 -9.49
CA THR A 1075 36.31 -16.98 -9.21
C THR A 1075 37.12 -17.38 -10.46
N PRO A 1076 38.47 -17.32 -10.44
CA PRO A 1076 39.31 -17.63 -11.61
C PRO A 1076 39.28 -19.10 -12.09
N THR A 1077 38.75 -20.03 -11.30
CA THR A 1077 38.97 -21.47 -11.45
C THR A 1077 37.98 -22.20 -12.35
N LEU A 1078 36.82 -21.62 -12.67
CA LEU A 1078 35.78 -22.25 -13.54
C LEU A 1078 35.85 -21.78 -15.01
N ALA A 1079 36.78 -20.89 -15.36
CA ALA A 1079 36.92 -20.34 -16.71
C ALA A 1079 37.60 -21.28 -17.72
N LEU A 1080 38.04 -22.48 -17.31
CA LEU A 1080 38.71 -23.44 -18.20
C LEU A 1080 37.74 -24.36 -18.97
N GLY A 1081 36.42 -24.31 -18.68
CA GLY A 1081 35.45 -25.28 -19.21
C GLY A 1081 34.43 -24.77 -20.23
N MET A 1082 34.34 -23.48 -20.53
CA MET A 1082 33.31 -22.92 -21.43
C MET A 1082 33.87 -22.14 -22.62
N ALA A 1083 35.11 -22.41 -23.01
CA ALA A 1083 35.73 -21.86 -24.22
C ALA A 1083 35.90 -22.96 -25.28
N ILE A 1084 34.80 -23.54 -25.78
CA ILE A 1084 34.80 -24.36 -27.00
C ILE A 1084 33.51 -24.06 -27.80
N GLU A 1085 33.75 -23.57 -29.03
CA GLU A 1085 32.93 -23.63 -30.25
C GLU A 1085 31.51 -23.02 -30.24
N ASN A 1086 31.36 -21.85 -30.86
CA ASN A 1086 31.07 -21.86 -32.31
C ASN A 1086 31.24 -20.47 -32.94
N ASP A 1087 32.16 -20.44 -33.90
CA ASP A 1087 32.20 -19.50 -35.01
C ASP A 1087 30.96 -19.69 -35.90
N GLY A 1088 30.58 -18.60 -36.58
CA GLY A 1088 29.47 -18.57 -37.53
C GLY A 1088 29.17 -17.14 -37.95
N ASP A 1089 30.05 -16.62 -38.79
CA ASP A 1089 30.05 -15.32 -39.48
C ASP A 1089 28.67 -14.77 -39.90
N ILE A 1090 28.55 -13.43 -39.91
CA ILE A 1090 28.60 -12.62 -41.14
C ILE A 1090 28.67 -11.14 -40.74
N ASP A 1091 29.85 -10.58 -40.98
CA ASP A 1091 30.12 -9.13 -41.05
C ASP A 1091 29.44 -8.51 -42.28
N THR A 1092 29.04 -7.24 -42.16
CA THR A 1092 29.18 -6.23 -43.22
C THR A 1092 28.91 -4.85 -42.60
N GLU A 1093 29.98 -4.11 -42.27
CA GLU A 1093 30.59 -3.04 -43.08
C GLU A 1093 30.05 -1.66 -42.64
N LEU A 1094 30.79 -0.55 -42.51
CA LEU A 1094 32.13 -0.03 -42.88
C LEU A 1094 32.35 1.16 -41.89
N GLY A 1095 33.44 1.39 -41.17
CA GLY A 1095 34.83 1.72 -41.53
C GLY A 1095 35.14 3.11 -40.91
N LEU A 1096 36.31 3.55 -40.44
CA LEU A 1096 37.70 3.10 -40.33
C LEU A 1096 38.38 4.09 -39.32
N SER A 1097 39.00 3.64 -38.22
CA SER A 1097 40.47 3.67 -37.90
C SER A 1097 41.16 5.06 -37.98
N ARG A 1098 41.97 5.58 -37.05
CA ARG A 1098 43.13 5.11 -36.23
C ARG A 1098 43.53 6.32 -35.33
N ALA A 1099 44.22 6.31 -34.18
CA ALA A 1099 45.31 5.48 -33.67
C ALA A 1099 45.46 5.63 -32.13
N SER A 1100 46.06 4.61 -31.50
CA SER A 1100 46.42 4.44 -30.07
C SER A 1100 47.92 4.82 -29.84
N PRO A 1101 48.54 4.82 -28.62
CA PRO A 1101 48.54 3.66 -27.70
C PRO A 1101 48.77 3.86 -26.17
N LEU A 1102 48.58 2.71 -25.48
CA LEU A 1102 49.14 2.25 -24.19
C LEU A 1102 48.32 2.43 -22.89
N ASN A 1103 47.48 1.43 -22.55
CA ASN A 1103 47.86 0.38 -21.58
C ASN A 1103 46.75 -0.70 -21.49
N GLY A 1104 47.15 -1.96 -21.73
CA GLY A 1104 46.25 -3.11 -21.83
C GLY A 1104 46.06 -3.83 -20.49
N ARG A 1105 44.84 -3.82 -19.96
CA ARG A 1105 44.31 -4.88 -19.07
C ARG A 1105 42.78 -4.98 -18.99
N GLU A 1106 42.02 -4.34 -19.90
CA GLU A 1106 40.57 -4.15 -19.75
C GLU A 1106 39.66 -4.90 -20.74
N ARG A 1107 40.19 -5.71 -21.68
CA ARG A 1107 39.31 -6.30 -22.71
C ARG A 1107 38.51 -7.55 -22.28
N ASP A 1108 38.89 -8.25 -21.22
CA ASP A 1108 38.23 -9.52 -20.85
C ASP A 1108 37.10 -9.38 -19.79
N THR A 1109 36.96 -8.22 -19.16
CA THR A 1109 35.89 -7.94 -18.17
C THR A 1109 34.57 -7.56 -18.83
N GLY A 1110 34.61 -6.95 -20.03
CA GLY A 1110 33.44 -6.47 -20.74
C GLY A 1110 32.53 -7.57 -21.30
N SER A 1111 33.08 -8.72 -21.70
CA SER A 1111 32.28 -9.86 -22.19
C SER A 1111 31.59 -10.60 -21.05
N ARG A 1112 32.33 -10.92 -19.97
CA ARG A 1112 31.81 -11.64 -18.79
C ARG A 1112 30.66 -10.89 -18.11
N TRP A 1113 30.78 -9.58 -17.98
CA TRP A 1113 29.72 -8.73 -17.40
C TRP A 1113 28.46 -8.64 -18.27
N ARG A 1114 28.59 -8.77 -19.60
CA ARG A 1114 27.41 -8.81 -20.50
C ARG A 1114 26.66 -10.13 -20.38
N TRP A 1115 27.37 -11.24 -20.24
CA TRP A 1115 26.77 -12.57 -20.07
C TRP A 1115 26.09 -12.74 -18.71
N THR A 1116 26.69 -12.27 -17.62
CA THR A 1116 26.08 -12.32 -16.27
C THR A 1116 24.72 -11.61 -16.24
N ARG A 1117 24.66 -10.38 -16.79
CA ARG A 1117 23.41 -9.61 -16.88
C ARG A 1117 22.37 -10.22 -17.81
N ARG A 1118 22.79 -10.95 -18.85
CA ARG A 1118 21.86 -11.65 -19.75
C ARG A 1118 21.23 -12.86 -19.05
N ILE A 1119 22.03 -13.69 -18.38
CA ILE A 1119 21.55 -14.86 -17.64
C ILE A 1119 20.63 -14.43 -16.51
N GLU A 1120 21.03 -13.43 -15.72
CA GLU A 1120 20.23 -12.88 -14.63
C GLU A 1120 18.84 -12.43 -15.11
N ARG A 1121 18.79 -11.65 -16.20
CA ARG A 1121 17.52 -11.21 -16.78
C ARG A 1121 16.69 -12.38 -17.29
N LEU A 1122 17.29 -13.28 -18.05
CA LEU A 1122 16.58 -14.44 -18.63
C LEU A 1122 15.93 -15.31 -17.56
N VAL A 1123 16.66 -15.60 -16.47
CA VAL A 1123 16.14 -16.42 -15.36
C VAL A 1123 15.01 -15.69 -14.62
N LYS A 1124 15.18 -14.40 -14.30
CA LYS A 1124 14.15 -13.58 -13.64
C LYS A 1124 12.89 -13.44 -14.50
N THR A 1125 13.04 -13.11 -15.79
CA THR A 1125 11.89 -13.00 -16.72
C THR A 1125 11.22 -14.34 -16.99
N GLY A 1126 12.00 -15.40 -17.20
CA GLY A 1126 11.46 -16.75 -17.46
C GLY A 1126 10.66 -17.28 -16.28
N THR A 1127 11.15 -17.08 -15.05
CA THR A 1127 10.44 -17.46 -13.83
C THR A 1127 9.14 -16.67 -13.67
N LEU A 1128 9.16 -15.36 -13.90
CA LEU A 1128 7.96 -14.52 -13.83
C LEU A 1128 6.92 -14.91 -14.88
N SER A 1129 7.35 -15.21 -16.11
CA SER A 1129 6.48 -15.68 -17.19
C SER A 1129 5.87 -17.04 -16.89
N ALA A 1130 6.64 -18.00 -16.36
CA ALA A 1130 6.14 -19.32 -15.99
C ALA A 1130 5.11 -19.26 -14.85
N LEU A 1131 5.36 -18.42 -13.83
CA LEU A 1131 4.39 -18.18 -12.75
C LEU A 1131 3.12 -17.51 -13.28
N GLY A 1132 3.25 -16.45 -14.09
CA GLY A 1132 2.13 -15.77 -14.72
C GLY A 1132 1.28 -16.71 -15.57
N PHE A 1133 1.91 -17.62 -16.31
CA PHE A 1133 1.24 -18.66 -17.07
C PHE A 1133 0.46 -19.63 -16.15
N CYS A 1134 1.10 -20.17 -15.10
CA CYS A 1134 0.42 -21.07 -14.15
C CYS A 1134 -0.80 -20.42 -13.50
N VAL A 1135 -0.67 -19.17 -13.05
CA VAL A 1135 -1.77 -18.41 -12.43
C VAL A 1135 -2.87 -18.15 -13.45
N GLY A 1136 -2.52 -17.75 -14.68
CA GLY A 1136 -3.48 -17.51 -15.75
C GLY A 1136 -4.29 -18.76 -16.10
N VAL A 1137 -3.63 -19.91 -16.27
CA VAL A 1137 -4.32 -21.18 -16.55
C VAL A 1137 -5.18 -21.61 -15.36
N GLY A 1138 -4.71 -21.45 -14.12
CA GLY A 1138 -5.49 -21.73 -12.91
C GLY A 1138 -6.77 -20.88 -12.82
N LEU A 1139 -6.68 -19.58 -13.13
CA LEU A 1139 -7.84 -18.69 -13.15
C LEU A 1139 -8.82 -19.05 -14.27
N ILE A 1140 -8.33 -19.42 -15.45
CA ILE A 1140 -9.18 -19.91 -16.56
C ILE A 1140 -9.94 -21.16 -16.11
N LYS A 1141 -9.26 -22.15 -15.54
CA LYS A 1141 -9.91 -23.37 -15.03
C LYS A 1141 -10.92 -23.07 -13.91
N MET A 1142 -10.65 -22.09 -13.04
CA MET A 1142 -11.61 -21.68 -12.01
C MET A 1142 -12.85 -20.98 -12.59
N VAL A 1143 -12.70 -20.17 -13.64
CA VAL A 1143 -13.82 -19.46 -14.28
C VAL A 1143 -14.65 -20.38 -15.17
N PHE A 1144 -14.04 -21.35 -15.83
CA PHE A 1144 -14.70 -22.22 -16.80
C PHE A 1144 -14.99 -23.64 -16.28
N GLY A 1145 -14.39 -24.06 -15.16
CA GLY A 1145 -14.54 -25.41 -14.58
C GLY A 1145 -15.65 -25.58 -13.53
N TYR A 1146 -16.48 -24.55 -13.31
CA TYR A 1146 -17.70 -24.62 -12.47
C TYR A 1146 -18.99 -24.65 -13.30
N GLY A 1147 -18.90 -25.12 -14.55
CA GLY A 1147 -20.04 -25.32 -15.46
C GLY A 1147 -20.58 -26.75 -15.42
#